data_AF-A0A1N7SCX9-F1
#
_entry.id   AF-A0A1N7SCX9-F1
#
_cell.length_a   1.000
_cell.length_b   1.000
_cell.length_c   1.000
_cell.angle_alpha   90.00
_cell.angle_beta   90.00
_cell.angle_gamma   90.00
#
_symmetry.space_group_name_H-M   'P 1'
#
loop_
_entity.id
_entity.type
_entity.pdbx_description
1 polymer ?
#
loop_
_entity_poly.entity_id
_entity_poly.type
_entity_poly.pdbx_seq_one_letter_code
_entity_poly.pdbx_strand_id
1 'polypeptide(L)'
;MFWPKLKTPPLFKSKMPNPSHDTAGHREKMTGVDAVDRIAFRRVLRRNIALPLALGLVTIALFVGLTAYLVNTISSVEHSERVIGDANEMLRLAVDRESAMRGFLITGDETFLAPYQLGKPRFRAQIDSLIQSVSDNASEAEQLKRIRAVQQRWDQYAEEMIDLRRRNMDYTADVKSGRGKVEFEETRRLFGEFLSVEETLRQQRSSDARSVTAVLVGVFLLVSLSISGLIAYRGRRDLLTLSESYDAVLARQAEHTDVLQQQIWLRSGQRLLAEKIVGQSSPALVGRAILDFLAQYLDVVVAALYVRERATASLKRIATYGFSEESEQAARSFREPESLIGQAAVSRRTLVLNDVPDDYVKVVSGTGMSPPRNLIVMPIENDGAVNGVVELGFMRSISARDHEFLQLIANSMGDFIEAALYRERLQDALAETQQLNEELQVQQEELRVSNEGLEERGRALVESQARLEAQQAELEQTNVQLEDYAKRLERQKADLLRAQDELAANAARLEQSSRYKSEFLANMSHELRTPLNSSLILARLLQENRSGNLTEEQVRYAETIHASNSDLLVLINDILDLSKVEAGQITIEDETVRIESMLQSLHEMFEPMAAAKHLKFSVECSPGVPDTIVTDSQRVTQILRNLLANALKFTGHGEVALTVAAGEAGTLRFDVRDTGIGIAADKLELIFEAFQQADGSTSRQYGGSGLGLSISREFARLLGGHVSVASEPGKGSVFTLWLPVQRSGDAHAVASPAAEALTVPLTHSARRAPPPSPVARPAQQRVESAPISTPINNAPQTIADDRANRRHENRLILAIEDDIPFAEILRDLTHELDFDFVHAVDGTTGLALVRDMQPTAVLLDVGLPDRSGLTVLEWLKNDPATRHIPIHIVSATDHAEKALHLGAVGYTLKPTARTTLEAAIRRLESRLQQRMKRVLVIEDDAAMGESIRALLQSATTEIVAAATLADALDHLSSTRFDCVVTDLALPDGTGYDLLEQLAADVTHQTMPVIVYTGRMLSGDEEHRLRRYSKSIIIKGAKSPERLLDEVTLFLHSVESSLAPEQQRMLRTVRQRDNQFEGRTILLAEDDVRNIFALSHVIEPLGATLAIARNGREALDVLDNGRDVDLVLMDIMMPEMDGLTAIGRIRRDARFAHLPIIALTAKAMAEDRMRCLEAGADDYISKPIDVDKLISLCRVWLRQR
;
A
#
# COMPACT_ATOMS: atom_id res chain seq x y z
N MET A 1 -79.12 46.33 17.78
CA MET A 1 -79.11 46.47 19.25
C MET A 1 -78.25 45.33 19.82
N PHE A 2 -77.31 45.65 20.70
CA PHE A 2 -76.38 44.73 21.41
C PHE A 2 -75.56 43.68 20.61
N TRP A 3 -74.24 43.89 20.65
CA TRP A 3 -73.19 42.85 20.66
C TRP A 3 -73.27 42.01 21.97
N PRO A 4 -72.62 40.83 22.12
CA PRO A 4 -71.20 40.64 21.77
C PRO A 4 -70.73 39.24 21.27
N LYS A 5 -69.55 39.25 20.61
CA LYS A 5 -68.35 38.37 20.76
C LYS A 5 -68.52 36.82 20.88
N LEU A 6 -67.67 35.96 20.28
CA LEU A 6 -66.40 36.16 19.53
C LEU A 6 -66.01 34.90 18.70
N LYS A 7 -65.04 35.06 17.80
CA LYS A 7 -64.24 34.02 17.08
C LYS A 7 -64.95 33.12 16.05
N THR A 8 -65.39 33.78 15.00
CA THR A 8 -65.36 33.35 13.57
C THR A 8 -63.93 33.15 13.02
N PRO A 9 -63.71 32.57 11.80
CA PRO A 9 -64.42 31.44 11.14
C PRO A 9 -63.43 30.50 10.31
N PRO A 10 -63.68 29.96 9.07
CA PRO A 10 -63.19 28.63 8.63
C PRO A 10 -62.42 28.66 7.27
N LEU A 11 -62.28 27.59 6.46
CA LEU A 11 -63.16 27.13 5.32
C LEU A 11 -62.41 25.97 4.56
N PHE A 12 -62.95 24.97 3.81
CA PHE A 12 -64.24 24.60 3.18
C PHE A 12 -64.68 25.44 1.94
N LYS A 13 -65.51 25.03 0.96
CA LYS A 13 -66.13 23.76 0.46
C LYS A 13 -66.71 24.07 -0.97
N SER A 14 -66.98 23.17 -1.92
CA SER A 14 -66.50 21.80 -2.26
C SER A 14 -67.26 21.23 -3.48
N LYS A 15 -66.65 20.30 -4.25
CA LYS A 15 -67.25 19.32 -5.21
C LYS A 15 -67.78 19.79 -6.60
N MET A 16 -67.36 19.02 -7.63
CA MET A 16 -68.14 18.54 -8.82
C MET A 16 -68.58 19.57 -9.89
N PRO A 17 -68.96 19.15 -11.13
CA PRO A 17 -69.01 17.80 -11.73
C PRO A 17 -68.17 17.65 -13.05
N ASN A 18 -68.51 16.64 -13.87
CA ASN A 18 -67.97 16.23 -15.19
C ASN A 18 -69.20 15.89 -16.09
N PRO A 19 -69.20 15.76 -17.45
CA PRO A 19 -68.13 15.88 -18.46
C PRO A 19 -68.51 16.65 -19.78
N SER A 20 -67.65 16.53 -20.81
CA SER A 20 -67.94 16.40 -22.28
C SER A 20 -67.57 17.51 -23.30
N HIS A 21 -66.80 17.05 -24.32
CA HIS A 21 -66.59 17.45 -25.73
C HIS A 21 -66.09 18.85 -26.22
N ASP A 22 -65.12 18.74 -27.15
CA ASP A 22 -64.72 19.56 -28.33
C ASP A 22 -64.67 21.11 -28.22
N THR A 23 -63.61 21.82 -28.66
CA THR A 23 -62.83 21.66 -29.91
C THR A 23 -61.33 22.01 -29.82
N ALA A 24 -60.58 21.65 -30.88
CA ALA A 24 -59.15 21.84 -31.16
C ALA A 24 -58.44 23.16 -30.76
N GLY A 25 -57.12 23.08 -30.49
CA GLY A 25 -56.24 24.26 -30.41
C GLY A 25 -54.79 24.01 -29.90
N HIS A 26 -53.86 23.67 -30.81
CA HIS A 26 -52.39 23.85 -30.70
C HIS A 26 -51.69 23.74 -29.32
N ARG A 27 -51.19 22.54 -28.99
CA ARG A 27 -49.96 22.34 -28.20
C ARG A 27 -49.18 21.14 -28.72
N GLU A 28 -48.28 21.35 -29.68
CA GLU A 28 -47.35 20.30 -30.13
C GLU A 28 -46.07 20.24 -29.29
N LYS A 29 -45.67 18.99 -28.99
CA LYS A 29 -44.29 18.48 -28.91
C LYS A 29 -43.17 19.45 -28.47
N MET A 30 -42.78 19.37 -27.19
CA MET A 30 -41.39 19.66 -26.81
C MET A 30 -40.92 18.84 -25.58
N THR A 31 -41.09 17.51 -25.64
CA THR A 31 -40.57 16.56 -24.64
C THR A 31 -40.06 15.31 -25.37
N GLY A 32 -38.76 15.25 -25.68
CA GLY A 32 -38.24 14.18 -26.54
C GLY A 32 -36.74 14.20 -26.85
N VAL A 33 -35.88 14.34 -25.83
CA VAL A 33 -34.41 14.19 -25.98
C VAL A 33 -33.81 13.26 -24.91
N ASP A 34 -34.27 13.34 -23.65
CA ASP A 34 -33.71 12.59 -22.50
C ASP A 34 -33.86 11.05 -22.55
N ALA A 35 -34.42 10.50 -23.63
CA ALA A 35 -34.72 9.09 -23.81
C ALA A 35 -33.80 8.39 -24.85
N VAL A 36 -32.51 8.75 -24.90
CA VAL A 36 -31.50 7.91 -25.57
C VAL A 36 -31.47 6.57 -24.84
N ASP A 37 -31.85 5.51 -25.56
CA ASP A 37 -32.43 4.32 -24.95
C ASP A 37 -31.43 3.53 -24.07
N ARG A 38 -31.67 3.56 -22.75
CA ARG A 38 -30.94 2.73 -21.76
C ARG A 38 -31.04 1.23 -22.05
N ILE A 39 -32.08 0.76 -22.74
CA ILE A 39 -32.24 -0.63 -23.15
C ILE A 39 -31.31 -0.94 -24.33
N ALA A 40 -31.24 -0.08 -25.35
CA ALA A 40 -30.27 -0.18 -26.44
C ALA A 40 -28.82 -0.17 -25.92
N PHE A 41 -28.46 0.78 -25.04
CA PHE A 41 -27.11 0.83 -24.46
C PHE A 41 -26.78 -0.44 -23.67
N ARG A 42 -27.69 -0.90 -22.78
CA ARG A 42 -27.51 -2.19 -22.06
C ARG A 42 -27.46 -3.39 -23.00
N ARG A 43 -28.16 -3.37 -24.14
CA ARG A 43 -28.16 -4.46 -25.13
C ARG A 43 -26.83 -4.53 -25.89
N VAL A 44 -26.27 -3.40 -26.30
CA VAL A 44 -24.92 -3.31 -26.89
C VAL A 44 -23.87 -3.75 -25.88
N LEU A 45 -23.90 -3.18 -24.65
CA LEU A 45 -22.93 -3.49 -23.61
C LEU A 45 -22.97 -4.98 -23.21
N ARG A 46 -24.16 -5.57 -23.00
CA ARG A 46 -24.30 -6.99 -22.67
C ARG A 46 -23.87 -7.90 -23.82
N ARG A 47 -24.12 -7.53 -25.08
CA ARG A 47 -23.64 -8.29 -26.25
C ARG A 47 -22.11 -8.24 -26.36
N ASN A 48 -21.52 -7.07 -26.16
CA ASN A 48 -20.10 -6.86 -26.45
C ASN A 48 -19.19 -7.19 -25.25
N ILE A 49 -19.72 -7.34 -24.03
CA ILE A 49 -18.99 -7.88 -22.87
C ILE A 49 -19.24 -9.38 -22.68
N ALA A 50 -20.49 -9.87 -22.73
CA ALA A 50 -20.78 -11.27 -22.41
C ALA A 50 -20.34 -12.24 -23.52
N LEU A 51 -20.31 -11.81 -24.79
CA LEU A 51 -19.90 -12.70 -25.89
C LEU A 51 -18.39 -13.00 -25.82
N PRO A 52 -17.46 -12.04 -25.62
CA PRO A 52 -16.05 -12.36 -25.37
C PRO A 52 -15.82 -13.19 -24.10
N LEU A 53 -16.53 -12.91 -23.00
CA LEU A 53 -16.41 -13.65 -21.73
C LEU A 53 -16.80 -15.13 -21.89
N ALA A 54 -17.95 -15.42 -22.51
CA ALA A 54 -18.38 -16.79 -22.77
C ALA A 54 -17.42 -17.53 -23.71
N LEU A 55 -16.85 -16.83 -24.69
CA LEU A 55 -15.93 -17.39 -25.67
C LEU A 55 -14.53 -17.64 -25.08
N GLY A 56 -14.10 -16.80 -24.12
CA GLY A 56 -12.91 -17.01 -23.30
C GLY A 56 -13.04 -18.21 -22.35
N LEU A 57 -14.22 -18.44 -21.76
CA LEU A 57 -14.47 -19.66 -20.96
C LEU A 57 -14.35 -20.94 -21.82
N VAL A 58 -14.78 -20.89 -23.09
CA VAL A 58 -14.63 -22.01 -24.03
C VAL A 58 -13.15 -22.25 -24.39
N THR A 59 -12.35 -21.21 -24.63
CA THR A 59 -10.91 -21.40 -24.89
C THR A 59 -10.13 -21.86 -23.66
N ILE A 60 -10.51 -21.43 -22.45
CA ILE A 60 -9.96 -21.95 -21.19
C ILE A 60 -10.29 -23.43 -21.03
N ALA A 61 -11.54 -23.87 -21.24
CA ALA A 61 -11.92 -25.27 -21.14
C ALA A 61 -11.17 -26.16 -22.15
N LEU A 62 -10.99 -25.69 -23.40
CA LEU A 62 -10.17 -26.35 -24.42
C LEU A 62 -8.70 -26.44 -24.01
N PHE A 63 -8.13 -25.38 -23.44
CA PHE A 63 -6.76 -25.35 -22.97
C PHE A 63 -6.52 -26.30 -21.80
N VAL A 64 -7.42 -26.35 -20.81
CA VAL A 64 -7.34 -27.29 -19.67
C VAL A 64 -7.44 -28.74 -20.15
N GLY A 65 -8.34 -29.05 -21.09
CA GLY A 65 -8.45 -30.38 -21.68
C GLY A 65 -7.19 -30.82 -22.44
N LEU A 66 -6.58 -29.91 -23.20
CA LEU A 66 -5.29 -30.12 -23.86
C LEU A 66 -4.16 -30.38 -22.84
N THR A 67 -4.04 -29.54 -21.82
CA THR A 67 -3.00 -29.70 -20.78
C THR A 67 -3.15 -31.01 -20.01
N ALA A 68 -4.37 -31.44 -19.69
CA ALA A 68 -4.62 -32.73 -19.04
C ALA A 68 -4.20 -33.92 -19.92
N TYR A 69 -4.53 -33.87 -21.23
CA TYR A 69 -4.11 -34.89 -22.19
C TYR A 69 -2.58 -34.94 -22.35
N LEU A 70 -1.93 -33.77 -22.40
CA LEU A 70 -0.48 -33.64 -22.45
C LEU A 70 0.21 -34.28 -21.25
N VAL A 71 -0.20 -33.94 -20.03
CA VAL A 71 0.39 -34.49 -18.79
C VAL A 71 0.25 -36.01 -18.74
N ASN A 72 -0.93 -36.56 -19.06
CA ASN A 72 -1.15 -38.01 -19.11
C ASN A 72 -0.26 -38.72 -20.17
N THR A 73 -0.01 -38.05 -21.29
CA THR A 73 0.84 -38.59 -22.37
C THR A 73 2.32 -38.56 -21.96
N ILE A 74 2.77 -37.50 -21.27
CA ILE A 74 4.15 -37.37 -20.77
C ILE A 74 4.44 -38.41 -19.69
N SER A 75 3.54 -38.59 -18.71
CA SER A 75 3.74 -39.56 -17.62
C SER A 75 3.88 -41.00 -18.11
N SER A 76 3.27 -41.34 -19.25
CA SER A 76 3.42 -42.64 -19.90
C SER A 76 4.82 -42.86 -20.49
N VAL A 77 5.48 -41.80 -20.98
CA VAL A 77 6.87 -41.85 -21.47
C VAL A 77 7.85 -41.94 -20.28
N GLU A 78 7.62 -41.16 -19.22
CA GLU A 78 8.40 -41.21 -17.97
C GLU A 78 8.30 -42.55 -17.23
N HIS A 79 7.18 -43.26 -17.38
CA HIS A 79 7.05 -44.64 -16.89
C HIS A 79 7.92 -45.61 -17.69
N SER A 80 7.88 -45.51 -19.03
CA SER A 80 8.72 -46.29 -19.95
C SER A 80 10.21 -46.12 -19.62
N GLU A 81 10.64 -44.88 -19.36
CA GLU A 81 12.03 -44.53 -19.05
C GLU A 81 12.50 -45.08 -17.69
N ARG A 82 11.63 -45.08 -16.67
CA ARG A 82 11.91 -45.72 -15.37
C ARG A 82 12.04 -47.25 -15.49
N VAL A 83 11.15 -47.91 -16.23
CA VAL A 83 11.20 -49.36 -16.49
C VAL A 83 12.52 -49.77 -17.19
N ILE A 84 13.00 -48.95 -18.14
CA ILE A 84 14.32 -49.14 -18.78
C ILE A 84 15.46 -48.93 -17.78
N GLY A 85 15.37 -47.92 -16.90
CA GLY A 85 16.36 -47.65 -15.84
C GLY A 85 16.52 -48.84 -14.88
N ASP A 86 15.41 -49.29 -14.29
CA ASP A 86 15.36 -50.42 -13.37
C ASP A 86 15.93 -51.70 -14.00
N ALA A 87 15.51 -52.03 -15.22
CA ALA A 87 16.00 -53.22 -15.93
C ALA A 87 17.51 -53.16 -16.24
N ASN A 88 18.07 -51.98 -16.52
CA ASN A 88 19.51 -51.80 -16.68
C ASN A 88 20.28 -51.90 -15.35
N GLU A 89 19.74 -51.37 -14.24
CA GLU A 89 20.36 -51.56 -12.92
C GLU A 89 20.37 -53.06 -12.54
N MET A 90 19.27 -53.76 -12.77
CA MET A 90 19.17 -55.20 -12.52
C MET A 90 20.16 -56.02 -13.37
N LEU A 91 20.30 -55.70 -14.67
CA LEU A 91 21.30 -56.35 -15.53
C LEU A 91 22.73 -56.08 -15.05
N ARG A 92 23.02 -54.87 -14.54
CA ARG A 92 24.29 -54.55 -13.87
C ARG A 92 24.48 -55.37 -12.60
N LEU A 93 23.48 -55.46 -11.73
CA LEU A 93 23.56 -56.27 -10.50
C LEU A 93 23.84 -57.74 -10.83
N ALA A 94 23.25 -58.30 -11.89
CA ALA A 94 23.58 -59.66 -12.34
C ALA A 94 25.08 -59.78 -12.74
N VAL A 95 25.63 -58.80 -13.48
CA VAL A 95 27.06 -58.75 -13.85
C VAL A 95 27.97 -58.62 -12.62
N ASP A 96 27.63 -57.74 -11.68
CA ASP A 96 28.42 -57.50 -10.46
C ASP A 96 28.43 -58.76 -9.56
N ARG A 97 27.29 -59.46 -9.48
CA ARG A 97 27.16 -60.75 -8.77
C ARG A 97 27.95 -61.89 -9.43
N GLU A 98 27.93 -62.00 -10.77
CA GLU A 98 28.74 -63.00 -11.48
C GLU A 98 30.24 -62.72 -11.28
N SER A 99 30.64 -61.45 -11.36
CA SER A 99 32.02 -61.01 -11.21
C SER A 99 32.55 -61.28 -9.79
N ALA A 100 31.74 -61.02 -8.77
CA ALA A 100 32.02 -61.34 -7.36
C ALA A 100 32.24 -62.85 -7.14
N MET A 101 31.32 -63.69 -7.61
CA MET A 101 31.46 -65.15 -7.56
C MET A 101 32.74 -65.62 -8.27
N ARG A 102 32.99 -65.17 -9.50
CA ARG A 102 34.20 -65.50 -10.27
C ARG A 102 35.47 -65.07 -9.55
N GLY A 103 35.48 -63.89 -8.93
CA GLY A 103 36.59 -63.39 -8.11
C GLY A 103 36.92 -64.35 -6.98
N PHE A 104 35.94 -64.70 -6.15
CA PHE A 104 36.11 -65.67 -5.05
C PHE A 104 36.59 -67.05 -5.51
N LEU A 105 36.05 -67.56 -6.63
CA LEU A 105 36.48 -68.86 -7.20
C LEU A 105 37.92 -68.83 -7.73
N ILE A 106 38.50 -67.65 -7.99
CA ILE A 106 39.91 -67.48 -8.37
C ILE A 106 40.77 -67.26 -7.12
N THR A 107 40.44 -66.27 -6.28
CA THR A 107 41.29 -65.84 -5.16
C THR A 107 41.14 -66.71 -3.91
N GLY A 108 39.93 -67.21 -3.63
CA GLY A 108 39.57 -67.82 -2.34
C GLY A 108 39.31 -66.80 -1.21
N ASP A 109 39.28 -65.50 -1.52
CA ASP A 109 39.13 -64.41 -0.55
C ASP A 109 37.66 -63.96 -0.46
N GLU A 110 37.05 -64.18 0.72
CA GLU A 110 35.64 -63.84 1.02
C GLU A 110 35.28 -62.37 0.76
N THR A 111 36.24 -61.43 0.78
CA THR A 111 35.96 -60.01 0.48
C THR A 111 35.37 -59.81 -0.93
N PHE A 112 35.71 -60.68 -1.88
CA PHE A 112 35.15 -60.68 -3.23
C PHE A 112 33.67 -61.07 -3.28
N LEU A 113 33.11 -61.70 -2.24
CA LEU A 113 31.69 -62.08 -2.20
C LEU A 113 30.76 -60.96 -1.71
N ALA A 114 31.27 -59.84 -1.18
CA ALA A 114 30.42 -58.76 -0.68
C ALA A 114 29.40 -58.23 -1.72
N PRO A 115 29.75 -58.00 -3.01
CA PRO A 115 28.77 -57.60 -4.02
C PRO A 115 27.77 -58.71 -4.38
N TYR A 116 28.15 -60.00 -4.26
CA TYR A 116 27.23 -61.12 -4.46
C TYR A 116 26.18 -61.17 -3.34
N GLN A 117 26.63 -61.08 -2.08
CA GLN A 117 25.80 -61.16 -0.88
C GLN A 117 24.83 -59.97 -0.78
N LEU A 118 25.29 -58.75 -1.05
CA LEU A 118 24.44 -57.54 -1.07
C LEU A 118 23.54 -57.47 -2.32
N GLY A 119 24.03 -57.94 -3.47
CA GLY A 119 23.29 -57.91 -4.74
C GLY A 119 22.12 -58.88 -4.80
N LYS A 120 22.20 -60.05 -4.14
CA LYS A 120 21.15 -61.09 -4.15
C LYS A 120 19.79 -60.59 -3.62
N PRO A 121 19.66 -60.01 -2.41
CA PRO A 121 18.38 -59.49 -1.93
C PRO A 121 17.90 -58.27 -2.73
N ARG A 122 18.80 -57.37 -3.16
CA ARG A 122 18.46 -56.19 -3.98
C ARG A 122 17.85 -56.57 -5.32
N PHE A 123 18.49 -57.50 -6.05
CA PHE A 123 17.97 -58.01 -7.33
C PHE A 123 16.59 -58.67 -7.14
N ARG A 124 16.39 -59.41 -6.05
CA ARG A 124 15.08 -60.02 -5.73
C ARG A 124 14.00 -58.98 -5.48
N ALA A 125 14.28 -57.95 -4.68
CA ALA A 125 13.33 -56.87 -4.42
C ALA A 125 12.97 -56.09 -5.71
N GLN A 126 13.98 -55.81 -6.55
CA GLN A 126 13.77 -55.10 -7.81
C GLN A 126 13.00 -55.94 -8.85
N ILE A 127 13.23 -57.26 -8.97
CA ILE A 127 12.43 -58.10 -9.88
C ILE A 127 10.99 -58.34 -9.40
N ASP A 128 10.70 -58.11 -8.13
CA ASP A 128 9.34 -58.02 -7.61
C ASP A 128 8.70 -56.66 -7.95
N SER A 129 9.40 -55.55 -7.66
CA SER A 129 8.95 -54.19 -8.00
C SER A 129 8.70 -54.01 -9.51
N LEU A 130 9.64 -54.41 -10.37
CA LEU A 130 9.55 -54.21 -11.81
C LEU A 130 8.40 -55.02 -12.45
N ILE A 131 8.11 -56.23 -11.94
CA ILE A 131 6.96 -57.03 -12.37
C ILE A 131 5.63 -56.37 -12.00
N GLN A 132 5.58 -55.63 -10.88
CA GLN A 132 4.43 -54.82 -10.53
C GLN A 132 4.32 -53.57 -11.43
N SER A 133 5.44 -52.91 -11.73
CA SER A 133 5.47 -51.72 -12.62
C SER A 133 5.05 -52.00 -14.06
N VAL A 134 5.16 -53.23 -14.57
CA VAL A 134 4.69 -53.62 -15.91
C VAL A 134 3.48 -54.55 -15.89
N SER A 135 2.71 -54.60 -14.79
CA SER A 135 1.54 -55.49 -14.66
C SER A 135 0.46 -55.22 -15.72
N ASP A 136 0.43 -54.02 -16.28
CA ASP A 136 -0.47 -53.59 -17.36
C ASP A 136 -0.20 -54.34 -18.67
N ASN A 137 1.02 -54.86 -18.87
CA ASN A 137 1.44 -55.58 -20.07
C ASN A 137 1.81 -57.03 -19.74
N ALA A 138 0.88 -57.94 -20.06
CA ALA A 138 1.02 -59.36 -19.81
C ALA A 138 2.26 -60.02 -20.46
N SER A 139 2.78 -59.46 -21.55
CA SER A 139 3.98 -59.96 -22.25
C SER A 139 5.27 -59.63 -21.49
N GLU A 140 5.43 -58.37 -21.08
CA GLU A 140 6.58 -57.87 -20.32
C GLU A 140 6.64 -58.50 -18.92
N ALA A 141 5.49 -58.56 -18.22
CA ALA A 141 5.39 -59.22 -16.92
C ALA A 141 5.73 -60.73 -17.00
N GLU A 142 5.49 -61.39 -18.13
CA GLU A 142 5.85 -62.79 -18.37
C GLU A 142 7.33 -62.98 -18.73
N GLN A 143 7.93 -62.05 -19.50
CA GLN A 143 9.39 -62.05 -19.74
C GLN A 143 10.17 -61.88 -18.43
N LEU A 144 9.78 -60.95 -17.56
CA LEU A 144 10.43 -60.75 -16.27
C LEU A 144 10.30 -61.96 -15.33
N LYS A 145 9.17 -62.70 -15.37
CA LYS A 145 9.02 -63.96 -14.62
C LYS A 145 10.00 -65.03 -15.10
N ARG A 146 10.28 -65.09 -16.41
CA ARG A 146 11.29 -65.99 -16.99
C ARG A 146 12.69 -65.59 -16.55
N ILE A 147 13.03 -64.30 -16.60
CA ILE A 147 14.30 -63.77 -16.08
C ILE A 147 14.49 -64.16 -14.61
N ARG A 148 13.45 -64.02 -13.78
CA ARG A 148 13.45 -64.45 -12.37
C ARG A 148 13.74 -65.95 -12.23
N ALA A 149 13.10 -66.79 -13.03
CA ALA A 149 13.30 -68.24 -12.99
C ALA A 149 14.70 -68.67 -13.48
N VAL A 150 15.29 -67.97 -14.45
CA VAL A 150 16.70 -68.18 -14.88
C VAL A 150 17.66 -67.76 -13.76
N GLN A 151 17.47 -66.57 -13.19
CA GLN A 151 18.32 -66.08 -12.10
C GLN A 151 18.23 -66.93 -10.84
N GLN A 152 17.08 -67.52 -10.51
CA GLN A 152 16.98 -68.48 -9.40
C GLN A 152 17.84 -69.75 -9.61
N ARG A 153 17.96 -70.25 -10.86
CA ARG A 153 18.84 -71.39 -11.17
C ARG A 153 20.32 -70.98 -11.17
N TRP A 154 20.63 -69.77 -11.65
CA TRP A 154 21.97 -69.21 -11.59
C TRP A 154 22.44 -68.98 -10.14
N ASP A 155 21.55 -68.45 -9.29
CA ASP A 155 21.77 -68.26 -7.86
C ASP A 155 22.12 -69.56 -7.14
N GLN A 156 21.37 -70.64 -7.40
CA GLN A 156 21.62 -71.96 -6.83
C GLN A 156 22.98 -72.51 -7.29
N TYR A 157 23.30 -72.42 -8.58
CA TYR A 157 24.61 -72.80 -9.11
C TYR A 157 25.75 -72.00 -8.45
N ALA A 158 25.56 -70.69 -8.24
CA ALA A 158 26.56 -69.84 -7.60
C ALA A 158 26.79 -70.22 -6.13
N GLU A 159 25.73 -70.54 -5.38
CA GLU A 159 25.85 -71.07 -4.01
C GLU A 159 26.52 -72.45 -3.98
N GLU A 160 26.16 -73.37 -4.89
CA GLU A 160 26.83 -74.66 -5.07
C GLU A 160 28.35 -74.47 -5.26
N MET A 161 28.77 -73.57 -6.15
CA MET A 161 30.20 -73.31 -6.41
C MET A 161 30.93 -72.63 -5.24
N ILE A 162 30.29 -71.66 -4.58
CA ILE A 162 30.85 -70.97 -3.41
C ILE A 162 31.09 -71.96 -2.27
N ASP A 163 30.14 -72.86 -2.00
CA ASP A 163 30.27 -73.84 -0.92
C ASP A 163 31.28 -74.95 -1.22
N LEU A 164 31.41 -75.40 -2.48
CA LEU A 164 32.50 -76.29 -2.89
C LEU A 164 33.88 -75.65 -2.65
N ARG A 165 34.03 -74.37 -3.02
CA ARG A 165 35.26 -73.59 -2.81
C ARG A 165 35.59 -73.39 -1.33
N ARG A 166 34.60 -73.02 -0.51
CA ARG A 166 34.74 -72.89 0.97
C ARG A 166 35.15 -74.18 1.64
N ARG A 167 34.60 -75.31 1.20
CA ARG A 167 34.94 -76.67 1.70
C ARG A 167 36.22 -77.23 1.07
N ASN A 168 36.91 -76.46 0.24
CA ASN A 168 38.14 -76.81 -0.48
C ASN A 168 38.04 -78.12 -1.31
N MET A 169 36.87 -78.36 -1.91
CA MET A 169 36.60 -79.49 -2.82
C MET A 169 36.74 -79.05 -4.29
N ASP A 170 36.85 -80.00 -5.23
CA ASP A 170 37.02 -79.65 -6.66
C ASP A 170 35.73 -79.10 -7.29
N TYR A 171 35.70 -77.78 -7.46
CA TYR A 171 34.69 -77.01 -8.19
C TYR A 171 35.04 -76.84 -9.68
N THR A 172 36.24 -77.22 -10.11
CA THR A 172 36.74 -76.90 -11.45
C THR A 172 36.08 -77.74 -12.54
N ALA A 173 35.58 -78.93 -12.21
CA ALA A 173 34.80 -79.76 -13.13
C ALA A 173 33.48 -79.08 -13.52
N ASP A 174 32.72 -78.59 -12.53
CA ASP A 174 31.44 -77.92 -12.76
C ASP A 174 31.59 -76.56 -13.43
N VAL A 175 32.64 -75.78 -13.10
CA VAL A 175 32.95 -74.54 -13.84
C VAL A 175 33.30 -74.85 -15.31
N LYS A 176 34.04 -75.94 -15.59
CA LYS A 176 34.34 -76.39 -16.97
C LYS A 176 33.10 -76.90 -17.73
N SER A 177 32.03 -77.30 -17.05
CA SER A 177 30.75 -77.68 -17.71
C SER A 177 30.08 -76.51 -18.44
N GLY A 178 30.41 -75.26 -18.04
CA GLY A 178 29.80 -74.06 -18.59
C GLY A 178 28.38 -73.76 -18.09
N ARG A 179 27.79 -74.59 -17.21
CA ARG A 179 26.41 -74.44 -16.69
C ARG A 179 26.08 -73.01 -16.24
N GLY A 180 26.93 -72.41 -15.39
CA GLY A 180 26.74 -71.04 -14.92
C GLY A 180 26.85 -69.97 -16.02
N LYS A 181 27.65 -70.20 -17.07
CA LYS A 181 27.76 -69.31 -18.23
C LYS A 181 26.48 -69.32 -19.06
N VAL A 182 25.88 -70.50 -19.26
CA VAL A 182 24.65 -70.66 -20.07
C VAL A 182 23.47 -69.93 -19.44
N GLU A 183 23.21 -70.12 -18.14
CA GLU A 183 22.12 -69.41 -17.43
C GLU A 183 22.37 -67.89 -17.37
N PHE A 184 23.63 -67.45 -17.36
CA PHE A 184 23.99 -66.03 -17.39
C PHE A 184 23.83 -65.39 -18.78
N GLU A 185 24.25 -66.09 -19.85
CA GLU A 185 24.04 -65.64 -21.24
C GLU A 185 22.55 -65.60 -21.58
N GLU A 186 21.76 -66.56 -21.09
CA GLU A 186 20.29 -66.55 -21.17
C GLU A 186 19.67 -65.38 -20.39
N THR A 187 20.17 -65.07 -19.19
CA THR A 187 19.76 -63.88 -18.43
C THR A 187 19.98 -62.60 -19.25
N ARG A 188 21.17 -62.44 -19.84
CA ARG A 188 21.51 -61.28 -20.68
C ARG A 188 20.66 -61.21 -21.96
N ARG A 189 20.36 -62.35 -22.59
CA ARG A 189 19.48 -62.43 -23.77
C ARG A 189 18.07 -61.93 -23.44
N LEU A 190 17.47 -62.44 -22.37
CA LEU A 190 16.11 -62.07 -21.98
C LEU A 190 15.99 -60.61 -21.54
N PHE A 191 16.97 -60.05 -20.82
CA PHE A 191 17.01 -58.61 -20.54
C PHE A 191 17.18 -57.77 -21.81
N GLY A 192 18.00 -58.21 -22.76
CA GLY A 192 18.17 -57.53 -24.04
C GLY A 192 16.89 -57.52 -24.89
N GLU A 193 16.15 -58.63 -24.90
CA GLU A 193 14.83 -58.72 -25.54
C GLU A 193 13.81 -57.78 -24.89
N PHE A 194 13.70 -57.80 -23.55
CA PHE A 194 12.83 -56.89 -22.79
C PHE A 194 13.15 -55.40 -23.05
N LEU A 195 14.42 -55.01 -22.92
CA LEU A 195 14.88 -53.63 -23.14
C LEU A 195 14.63 -53.15 -24.59
N SER A 196 14.71 -54.05 -25.57
CA SER A 196 14.42 -53.72 -26.97
C SER A 196 12.94 -53.43 -27.25
N VAL A 197 12.04 -54.08 -26.51
CA VAL A 197 10.60 -53.84 -26.58
C VAL A 197 10.25 -52.52 -25.90
N GLU A 198 10.70 -52.28 -24.67
CA GLU A 198 10.36 -51.03 -23.97
C GLU A 198 10.97 -49.80 -24.65
N GLU A 199 12.19 -49.87 -25.19
CA GLU A 199 12.79 -48.75 -25.92
C GLU A 199 12.06 -48.44 -27.24
N THR A 200 11.57 -49.45 -27.97
CA THR A 200 10.77 -49.20 -29.17
C THR A 200 9.38 -48.66 -28.84
N LEU A 201 8.74 -49.15 -27.78
CA LEU A 201 7.49 -48.57 -27.24
C LEU A 201 7.68 -47.13 -26.79
N ARG A 202 8.78 -46.80 -26.08
CA ARG A 202 9.12 -45.44 -25.64
C ARG A 202 9.34 -44.49 -26.82
N GLN A 203 10.07 -44.93 -27.85
CA GLN A 203 10.28 -44.14 -29.07
C GLN A 203 8.96 -43.86 -29.80
N GLN A 204 8.10 -44.88 -29.93
CA GLN A 204 6.78 -44.71 -30.54
C GLN A 204 5.90 -43.75 -29.72
N ARG A 205 5.74 -44.00 -28.41
CA ARG A 205 5.00 -43.11 -27.47
C ARG A 205 5.50 -41.66 -27.55
N SER A 206 6.82 -41.43 -27.63
CA SER A 206 7.40 -40.09 -27.76
C SER A 206 7.12 -39.42 -29.12
N SER A 207 7.09 -40.19 -30.22
CA SER A 207 6.71 -39.69 -31.55
C SER A 207 5.23 -39.33 -31.63
N ASP A 208 4.37 -40.19 -31.10
CA ASP A 208 2.92 -39.99 -31.05
C ASP A 208 2.58 -38.78 -30.15
N ALA A 209 3.24 -38.65 -29.00
CA ALA A 209 3.12 -37.48 -28.13
C ALA A 209 3.45 -36.17 -28.86
N ARG A 210 4.61 -36.10 -29.56
CA ARG A 210 5.04 -34.89 -30.29
C ARG A 210 4.08 -34.52 -31.42
N SER A 211 3.64 -35.51 -32.21
CA SER A 211 2.77 -35.28 -33.36
C SER A 211 1.36 -34.86 -32.94
N VAL A 212 0.75 -35.53 -31.96
CA VAL A 212 -0.56 -35.15 -31.41
C VAL A 212 -0.49 -33.76 -30.75
N THR A 213 0.59 -33.45 -30.02
CA THR A 213 0.82 -32.11 -29.44
C THR A 213 0.84 -31.03 -30.52
N ALA A 214 1.62 -31.22 -31.59
CA ALA A 214 1.73 -30.25 -32.68
C ALA A 214 0.38 -30.02 -33.38
N VAL A 215 -0.41 -31.07 -33.60
CA VAL A 215 -1.77 -30.97 -34.17
C VAL A 215 -2.70 -30.21 -33.24
N LEU A 216 -2.74 -30.53 -31.95
CA LEU A 216 -3.64 -29.88 -30.98
C LEU A 216 -3.30 -28.40 -30.77
N VAL A 217 -2.02 -28.05 -30.68
CA VAL A 217 -1.58 -26.64 -30.62
C VAL A 217 -1.95 -25.89 -31.90
N GLY A 218 -1.76 -26.50 -33.07
CA GLY A 218 -2.18 -25.91 -34.36
C GLY A 218 -3.68 -25.64 -34.45
N VAL A 219 -4.51 -26.61 -34.03
CA VAL A 219 -5.98 -26.46 -33.97
C VAL A 219 -6.39 -25.38 -32.98
N PHE A 220 -5.80 -25.35 -31.77
CA PHE A 220 -6.08 -24.33 -30.76
C PHE A 220 -5.76 -22.91 -31.25
N LEU A 221 -4.59 -22.72 -31.88
CA LEU A 221 -4.19 -21.44 -32.47
C LEU A 221 -5.16 -20.99 -33.58
N LEU A 222 -5.54 -21.90 -34.49
CA LEU A 222 -6.47 -21.59 -35.59
C LEU A 222 -7.85 -21.18 -35.06
N VAL A 223 -8.37 -21.88 -34.06
CA VAL A 223 -9.66 -21.55 -33.40
C VAL A 223 -9.57 -20.20 -32.69
N SER A 224 -8.52 -19.96 -31.89
CA SER A 224 -8.31 -18.72 -31.14
C SER A 224 -8.16 -17.49 -32.06
N LEU A 225 -7.42 -17.63 -33.16
CA LEU A 225 -7.23 -16.55 -34.14
C LEU A 225 -8.54 -16.24 -34.89
N SER A 226 -9.32 -17.27 -35.25
CA SER A 226 -10.63 -17.12 -35.90
C SER A 226 -11.65 -16.42 -34.99
N ILE A 227 -11.67 -16.79 -33.70
CA ILE A 227 -12.47 -16.15 -32.65
C ILE A 227 -12.11 -14.66 -32.52
N SER A 228 -10.81 -14.37 -32.43
CA SER A 228 -10.29 -13.01 -32.23
C SER A 228 -10.62 -12.10 -33.43
N GLY A 229 -10.45 -12.61 -34.66
CA GLY A 229 -10.83 -11.90 -35.87
C GLY A 229 -12.33 -11.60 -35.97
N LEU A 230 -13.19 -12.52 -35.53
CA LEU A 230 -14.65 -12.32 -35.51
C LEU A 230 -15.08 -11.25 -34.49
N ILE A 231 -14.43 -11.19 -33.32
CA ILE A 231 -14.66 -10.12 -32.34
C ILE A 231 -14.22 -8.76 -32.91
N ALA A 232 -13.00 -8.68 -33.45
CA ALA A 232 -12.46 -7.44 -34.02
C ALA A 232 -13.32 -6.91 -35.18
N TYR A 233 -13.80 -7.80 -36.07
CA TYR A 233 -14.70 -7.43 -37.16
C TYR A 233 -16.03 -6.86 -36.66
N ARG A 234 -16.65 -7.46 -35.63
CA ARG A 234 -17.89 -6.93 -35.04
C ARG A 234 -17.68 -5.62 -34.30
N GLY A 235 -16.62 -5.50 -33.50
CA GLY A 235 -16.29 -4.26 -32.78
C GLY A 235 -16.09 -3.07 -33.73
N ARG A 236 -15.34 -3.28 -34.83
CA ARG A 236 -15.17 -2.26 -35.89
C ARG A 236 -16.50 -1.86 -36.53
N ARG A 237 -17.41 -2.81 -36.76
CA ARG A 237 -18.73 -2.52 -37.36
C ARG A 237 -19.61 -1.69 -36.44
N ASP A 238 -19.66 -2.03 -35.16
CA ASP A 238 -20.45 -1.29 -34.16
C ASP A 238 -19.94 0.15 -33.99
N LEU A 239 -18.62 0.36 -33.95
CA LEU A 239 -18.00 1.68 -33.86
C LEU A 239 -18.34 2.59 -35.05
N LEU A 240 -18.32 2.06 -36.27
CA LEU A 240 -18.68 2.83 -37.48
C LEU A 240 -20.14 3.31 -37.41
N THR A 241 -21.07 2.43 -37.03
CA THR A 241 -22.49 2.80 -36.86
C THR A 241 -22.73 3.79 -35.71
N LEU A 242 -21.84 3.86 -34.72
CA LEU A 242 -21.91 4.87 -33.67
C LEU A 242 -21.47 6.24 -34.18
N SER A 243 -20.41 6.32 -34.99
CA SER A 243 -19.95 7.57 -35.61
C SER A 243 -21.05 8.24 -36.44
N GLU A 244 -21.65 7.49 -37.37
CA GLU A 244 -22.75 7.95 -38.23
C GLU A 244 -23.93 8.54 -37.43
N SER A 245 -24.19 8.00 -36.23
CA SER A 245 -25.24 8.50 -35.34
C SER A 245 -24.88 9.78 -34.59
N TYR A 246 -23.60 10.02 -34.31
CA TYR A 246 -23.11 11.25 -33.66
C TYR A 246 -23.07 12.43 -34.63
N ASP A 247 -22.60 12.21 -35.86
CA ASP A 247 -22.53 13.25 -36.90
C ASP A 247 -23.93 13.82 -37.22
N ALA A 248 -24.95 12.96 -37.24
CA ALA A 248 -26.36 13.34 -37.42
C ALA A 248 -26.95 14.16 -36.26
N VAL A 249 -26.40 14.04 -35.04
CA VAL A 249 -26.80 14.86 -33.88
C VAL A 249 -26.13 16.23 -33.92
N LEU A 250 -24.84 16.28 -34.25
CA LEU A 250 -24.08 17.53 -34.38
C LEU A 250 -24.69 18.46 -35.45
N ALA A 251 -25.12 17.91 -36.59
CA ALA A 251 -25.80 18.66 -37.64
C ALA A 251 -27.07 19.38 -37.15
N ARG A 252 -27.91 18.70 -36.33
CA ARG A 252 -29.13 19.29 -35.75
C ARG A 252 -28.83 20.35 -34.69
N GLN A 253 -27.73 20.21 -33.96
CA GLN A 253 -27.32 21.20 -32.96
C GLN A 253 -26.86 22.52 -33.60
N ALA A 254 -26.21 22.46 -34.77
CA ALA A 254 -25.88 23.64 -35.56
C ALA A 254 -27.15 24.38 -36.03
N GLU A 255 -28.10 23.68 -36.66
CA GLU A 255 -29.38 24.23 -37.13
C GLU A 255 -30.18 24.93 -36.00
N HIS A 256 -30.22 24.33 -34.81
CA HIS A 256 -30.88 24.92 -33.65
C HIS A 256 -30.14 26.15 -33.06
N THR A 257 -28.84 26.31 -33.35
CA THR A 257 -28.04 27.45 -32.87
C THR A 257 -28.31 28.71 -33.70
N ASP A 258 -28.44 28.58 -35.02
CA ASP A 258 -28.71 29.72 -35.91
C ASP A 258 -30.07 30.38 -35.63
N VAL A 259 -31.10 29.59 -35.35
CA VAL A 259 -32.44 30.08 -34.96
C VAL A 259 -32.38 30.90 -33.67
N LEU A 260 -31.57 30.48 -32.70
CA LEU A 260 -31.39 31.22 -31.44
C LEU A 260 -30.67 32.56 -31.67
N GLN A 261 -29.66 32.61 -32.54
CA GLN A 261 -28.98 33.87 -32.88
C GLN A 261 -29.91 34.90 -33.53
N GLN A 262 -30.83 34.47 -34.40
CA GLN A 262 -31.83 35.36 -35.00
C GLN A 262 -32.75 35.98 -33.95
N GLN A 263 -33.28 35.18 -33.02
CA GLN A 263 -34.13 35.66 -31.92
C GLN A 263 -33.41 36.63 -30.97
N ILE A 264 -32.12 36.37 -30.68
CA ILE A 264 -31.29 37.24 -29.82
C ILE A 264 -31.12 38.63 -30.46
N TRP A 265 -30.90 38.70 -31.79
CA TRP A 265 -30.75 39.98 -32.48
C TRP A 265 -32.05 40.80 -32.44
N LEU A 266 -33.18 40.22 -32.84
CA LEU A 266 -34.50 40.90 -32.87
C LEU A 266 -34.84 41.57 -31.53
N ARG A 267 -34.69 40.81 -30.42
CA ARG A 267 -34.93 41.34 -29.06
C ARG A 267 -33.92 42.40 -28.64
N SER A 268 -32.66 42.27 -29.06
CA SER A 268 -31.61 43.27 -28.77
C SER A 268 -31.90 44.61 -29.44
N GLY A 269 -32.38 44.60 -30.69
CA GLY A 269 -32.77 45.81 -31.42
C GLY A 269 -33.96 46.53 -30.77
N GLN A 270 -34.99 45.80 -30.36
CA GLN A 270 -36.17 46.38 -29.70
C GLN A 270 -35.79 47.08 -28.38
N ARG A 271 -34.86 46.49 -27.61
CA ARG A 271 -34.34 47.09 -26.37
C ARG A 271 -33.57 48.39 -26.64
N LEU A 272 -32.71 48.41 -27.67
CA LEU A 272 -31.89 49.58 -28.04
C LEU A 272 -32.72 50.75 -28.60
N LEU A 273 -33.81 50.46 -29.32
CA LEU A 273 -34.77 51.47 -29.77
C LEU A 273 -35.39 52.21 -28.57
N ALA A 274 -35.89 51.48 -27.58
CA ALA A 274 -36.48 52.06 -26.38
C ALA A 274 -35.45 52.90 -25.60
N GLU A 275 -34.23 52.37 -25.43
CA GLU A 275 -33.12 53.03 -24.73
C GLU A 275 -32.76 54.41 -25.33
N LYS A 276 -32.83 54.56 -26.66
CA LYS A 276 -32.57 55.85 -27.36
C LYS A 276 -33.67 56.91 -27.24
N ILE A 277 -34.89 56.52 -26.84
CA ILE A 277 -36.07 57.41 -26.86
C ILE A 277 -36.40 57.96 -25.46
N VAL A 278 -35.94 57.29 -24.41
CA VAL A 278 -36.04 57.79 -23.02
C VAL A 278 -35.41 59.18 -22.91
N GLY A 279 -36.13 60.12 -22.28
CA GLY A 279 -35.69 61.50 -22.07
C GLY A 279 -36.07 62.49 -23.18
N GLN A 280 -36.57 62.04 -24.34
CA GLN A 280 -37.01 62.94 -25.41
C GLN A 280 -38.39 63.56 -25.13
N SER A 281 -38.52 64.88 -25.32
CA SER A 281 -39.69 65.67 -24.89
C SER A 281 -40.68 66.01 -26.01
N SER A 282 -40.21 66.36 -27.21
CA SER A 282 -41.07 66.77 -28.34
C SER A 282 -41.19 65.68 -29.41
N PRO A 283 -42.28 65.66 -30.21
CA PRO A 283 -42.46 64.67 -31.26
C PRO A 283 -41.32 64.67 -32.29
N ALA A 284 -40.80 65.84 -32.65
CA ALA A 284 -39.68 65.97 -33.60
C ALA A 284 -38.39 65.33 -33.07
N LEU A 285 -38.09 65.48 -31.77
CA LEU A 285 -36.92 64.86 -31.15
C LEU A 285 -37.05 63.34 -31.01
N VAL A 286 -38.23 62.85 -30.60
CA VAL A 286 -38.55 61.41 -30.60
C VAL A 286 -38.43 60.83 -32.01
N GLY A 287 -38.99 61.53 -33.00
CA GLY A 287 -38.93 61.15 -34.40
C GLY A 287 -37.50 61.08 -34.92
N ARG A 288 -36.65 62.05 -34.59
CA ARG A 288 -35.24 62.03 -34.99
C ARG A 288 -34.46 60.90 -34.31
N ALA A 289 -34.69 60.64 -33.03
CA ALA A 289 -34.08 59.51 -32.31
C ALA A 289 -34.47 58.14 -32.88
N ILE A 290 -35.73 57.98 -33.35
CA ILE A 290 -36.17 56.80 -34.10
C ILE A 290 -35.37 56.65 -35.41
N LEU A 291 -35.26 57.71 -36.22
CA LEU A 291 -34.54 57.63 -37.50
C LEU A 291 -33.03 57.37 -37.30
N ASP A 292 -32.38 58.04 -36.34
CA ASP A 292 -30.97 57.82 -35.97
C ASP A 292 -30.73 56.43 -35.34
N PHE A 293 -31.76 55.75 -34.84
CA PHE A 293 -31.68 54.32 -34.50
C PHE A 293 -31.72 53.44 -35.76
N LEU A 294 -32.73 53.62 -36.61
CA LEU A 294 -32.93 52.78 -37.79
C LEU A 294 -31.77 52.88 -38.78
N ALA A 295 -31.19 54.08 -38.96
CA ALA A 295 -29.98 54.29 -39.73
C ALA A 295 -28.79 53.45 -39.24
N GLN A 296 -28.54 53.44 -37.92
CA GLN A 296 -27.40 52.74 -37.32
C GLN A 296 -27.62 51.24 -37.12
N TYR A 297 -28.88 50.77 -37.05
CA TYR A 297 -29.20 49.36 -36.75
C TYR A 297 -29.52 48.53 -38.00
N LEU A 298 -29.95 49.18 -39.10
CA LEU A 298 -30.35 48.52 -40.35
C LEU A 298 -29.62 49.04 -41.60
N ASP A 299 -28.63 49.92 -41.46
CA ASP A 299 -27.93 50.60 -42.57
C ASP A 299 -28.87 51.41 -43.50
N VAL A 300 -29.84 52.11 -42.92
CA VAL A 300 -30.71 53.04 -43.67
C VAL A 300 -29.93 54.32 -44.00
N VAL A 301 -29.89 54.69 -45.28
CA VAL A 301 -29.09 55.83 -45.77
C VAL A 301 -29.91 57.12 -45.92
N VAL A 302 -31.23 57.00 -46.08
CA VAL A 302 -32.17 58.12 -46.16
C VAL A 302 -33.49 57.72 -45.48
N ALA A 303 -34.06 58.58 -44.65
CA ALA A 303 -35.30 58.28 -43.96
C ALA A 303 -36.14 59.51 -43.62
N ALA A 304 -37.45 59.33 -43.50
CA ALA A 304 -38.39 60.34 -43.03
C ALA A 304 -39.45 59.73 -42.12
N LEU A 305 -39.94 60.52 -41.15
CA LEU A 305 -41.09 60.19 -40.31
C LEU A 305 -42.17 61.25 -40.47
N TYR A 306 -43.38 60.77 -40.76
CA TYR A 306 -44.59 61.55 -40.90
C TYR A 306 -45.56 61.20 -39.77
N VAL A 307 -46.23 62.20 -39.20
CA VAL A 307 -47.20 62.04 -38.11
C VAL A 307 -48.56 62.57 -38.52
N ARG A 308 -49.62 61.89 -38.05
CA ARG A 308 -51.01 62.09 -38.47
C ARG A 308 -51.70 63.16 -37.65
N GLU A 309 -52.00 64.29 -38.30
CA GLU A 309 -52.69 65.41 -37.68
C GLU A 309 -54.21 65.18 -37.66
N ARG A 310 -54.74 64.84 -36.47
CA ARG A 310 -56.14 64.38 -36.29
C ARG A 310 -57.19 65.41 -36.77
N ALA A 311 -56.87 66.70 -36.79
CA ALA A 311 -57.78 67.77 -37.22
C ALA A 311 -57.91 67.91 -38.75
N THR A 312 -56.88 67.51 -39.52
CA THR A 312 -56.80 67.73 -40.97
C THR A 312 -56.75 66.45 -41.80
N ALA A 313 -56.64 65.28 -41.15
CA ALA A 313 -56.39 63.99 -41.78
C ALA A 313 -55.18 64.01 -42.74
N SER A 314 -54.15 64.76 -42.37
CA SER A 314 -52.91 64.90 -43.13
C SER A 314 -51.72 64.31 -42.37
N LEU A 315 -50.72 63.84 -43.14
CA LEU A 315 -49.48 63.28 -42.65
C LEU A 315 -48.37 64.34 -42.82
N LYS A 316 -47.93 64.92 -41.70
CA LYS A 316 -46.98 66.02 -41.59
C LYS A 316 -45.59 65.45 -41.30
N ARG A 317 -44.56 65.82 -42.08
CA ARG A 317 -43.18 65.39 -41.84
C ARG A 317 -42.65 66.07 -40.58
N ILE A 318 -42.17 65.29 -39.61
CA ILE A 318 -41.65 65.79 -38.32
C ILE A 318 -40.15 65.49 -38.12
N ALA A 319 -39.59 64.52 -38.85
CA ALA A 319 -38.17 64.20 -38.83
C ALA A 319 -37.68 63.66 -40.17
N THR A 320 -36.39 63.86 -40.41
CA THR A 320 -35.64 63.53 -41.64
C THR A 320 -34.25 63.01 -41.28
N TYR A 321 -33.67 62.20 -42.16
CA TYR A 321 -32.30 61.68 -42.09
C TYR A 321 -31.77 61.48 -43.52
N GLY A 322 -30.57 61.95 -43.84
CA GLY A 322 -29.94 61.72 -45.15
C GLY A 322 -30.59 62.42 -46.36
N PHE A 323 -31.48 63.38 -46.14
CA PHE A 323 -32.08 64.21 -47.20
C PHE A 323 -31.11 65.31 -47.68
N SER A 324 -31.27 65.76 -48.92
CA SER A 324 -30.65 67.02 -49.41
C SER A 324 -31.48 68.24 -48.98
N GLU A 325 -30.89 69.43 -48.97
CA GLU A 325 -31.61 70.68 -48.61
C GLU A 325 -32.83 70.95 -49.51
N GLU A 326 -32.74 70.62 -50.81
CA GLU A 326 -33.86 70.75 -51.75
C GLU A 326 -34.98 69.75 -51.43
N SER A 327 -34.63 68.48 -51.18
CA SER A 327 -35.62 67.44 -50.83
C SER A 327 -36.23 67.65 -49.44
N GLU A 328 -35.50 68.24 -48.49
CA GLU A 328 -35.99 68.59 -47.16
C GLU A 328 -36.98 69.78 -47.18
N GLN A 329 -36.82 70.68 -48.14
CA GLN A 329 -37.77 71.78 -48.40
C GLN A 329 -39.03 71.31 -49.15
N ALA A 330 -38.93 70.29 -50.01
CA ALA A 330 -40.05 69.74 -50.75
C ALA A 330 -41.15 69.10 -49.86
N ALA A 331 -42.41 69.41 -50.17
CA ALA A 331 -43.65 68.80 -49.65
C ALA A 331 -43.62 68.34 -48.16
N ARG A 332 -43.98 69.24 -47.24
CA ARG A 332 -43.97 68.97 -45.78
C ARG A 332 -45.20 68.25 -45.22
N SER A 333 -46.27 68.11 -46.02
CA SER A 333 -47.54 67.52 -45.59
C SER A 333 -48.26 66.86 -46.77
N PHE A 334 -48.77 65.64 -46.58
CA PHE A 334 -49.56 64.90 -47.56
C PHE A 334 -50.98 64.63 -47.06
N ARG A 335 -51.98 64.63 -47.94
CA ARG A 335 -53.34 64.17 -47.61
C ARG A 335 -53.49 62.69 -47.91
N GLU A 336 -54.29 62.01 -47.11
CA GLU A 336 -54.74 60.66 -47.43
C GLU A 336 -55.77 60.73 -48.59
N PRO A 337 -55.63 59.96 -49.70
CA PRO A 337 -54.65 58.91 -50.01
C PRO A 337 -53.68 59.31 -51.15
N GLU A 338 -53.29 60.59 -51.26
CA GLU A 338 -52.67 61.17 -52.48
C GLU A 338 -51.18 60.82 -52.69
N SER A 339 -50.57 59.98 -51.84
CA SER A 339 -49.16 59.57 -51.93
C SER A 339 -48.94 58.14 -51.41
N LEU A 340 -47.79 57.52 -51.71
CA LEU A 340 -47.42 56.20 -51.16
C LEU A 340 -47.41 56.18 -49.62
N ILE A 341 -47.02 57.30 -48.99
CA ILE A 341 -47.06 57.51 -47.55
C ILE A 341 -48.52 57.46 -47.05
N GLY A 342 -49.44 58.18 -47.70
CA GLY A 342 -50.87 58.10 -47.41
C GLY A 342 -51.48 56.72 -47.68
N GLN A 343 -51.01 56.03 -48.73
CA GLN A 343 -51.47 54.68 -49.07
C GLN A 343 -51.01 53.64 -48.04
N ALA A 344 -49.80 53.75 -47.50
CA ALA A 344 -49.31 52.91 -46.41
C ALA A 344 -50.17 53.09 -45.13
N ALA A 345 -50.50 54.34 -44.79
CA ALA A 345 -51.40 54.65 -43.67
C ALA A 345 -52.82 54.09 -43.85
N VAL A 346 -53.45 54.34 -45.01
CA VAL A 346 -54.83 53.89 -45.28
C VAL A 346 -54.94 52.37 -45.42
N SER A 347 -53.94 51.72 -46.03
CA SER A 347 -53.96 50.26 -46.24
C SER A 347 -53.46 49.43 -45.06
N ARG A 348 -52.81 50.08 -44.07
CA ARG A 348 -52.16 49.43 -42.91
C ARG A 348 -51.18 48.33 -43.31
N ARG A 349 -50.38 48.59 -44.34
CA ARG A 349 -49.41 47.63 -44.90
C ARG A 349 -48.09 48.31 -45.19
N THR A 350 -47.01 47.61 -44.83
CA THR A 350 -45.66 47.95 -45.25
C THR A 350 -45.54 47.79 -46.76
N LEU A 351 -45.34 48.90 -47.47
CA LEU A 351 -45.02 48.92 -48.89
C LEU A 351 -43.50 48.77 -49.06
N VAL A 352 -43.08 47.97 -50.03
CA VAL A 352 -41.67 47.79 -50.37
C VAL A 352 -41.51 48.05 -51.87
N LEU A 353 -40.63 48.98 -52.22
CA LEU A 353 -40.25 49.28 -53.60
C LEU A 353 -38.80 48.84 -53.78
N ASN A 354 -38.58 47.90 -54.70
CA ASN A 354 -37.25 47.51 -55.15
C ASN A 354 -36.93 48.26 -56.45
N ASP A 355 -35.66 48.55 -56.69
CA ASP A 355 -35.15 49.29 -57.85
C ASP A 355 -35.85 50.66 -58.02
N VAL A 356 -35.65 51.51 -57.01
CA VAL A 356 -36.24 52.86 -56.91
C VAL A 356 -35.78 53.76 -58.08
N PRO A 357 -36.68 54.49 -58.78
CA PRO A 357 -36.29 55.37 -59.89
C PRO A 357 -35.35 56.51 -59.49
N ASP A 358 -34.45 56.88 -60.40
CA ASP A 358 -33.39 57.87 -60.19
C ASP A 358 -33.87 59.24 -59.66
N ASP A 359 -35.10 59.66 -60.00
CA ASP A 359 -35.68 60.94 -59.62
C ASP A 359 -36.62 60.89 -58.38
N TYR A 360 -36.74 59.76 -57.68
CA TYR A 360 -37.63 59.65 -56.50
C TYR A 360 -37.04 60.31 -55.24
N VAL A 361 -35.85 59.89 -54.82
CA VAL A 361 -35.11 60.47 -53.68
C VAL A 361 -33.61 60.25 -53.88
N LYS A 362 -32.77 61.23 -53.54
CA LYS A 362 -31.33 61.22 -53.85
C LYS A 362 -30.50 61.33 -52.57
N VAL A 363 -29.66 60.32 -52.33
CA VAL A 363 -28.65 60.30 -51.28
C VAL A 363 -27.44 61.10 -51.76
N VAL A 364 -26.98 62.06 -50.96
CA VAL A 364 -25.88 62.96 -51.33
C VAL A 364 -24.62 62.63 -50.53
N SER A 365 -23.52 62.42 -51.25
CA SER A 365 -22.15 62.36 -50.73
C SER A 365 -21.38 63.61 -51.18
N GLY A 366 -20.33 63.99 -50.45
CA GLY A 366 -19.37 65.01 -50.91
C GLY A 366 -18.62 64.65 -52.20
N THR A 367 -18.80 63.43 -52.72
CA THR A 367 -18.20 62.92 -53.96
C THR A 367 -19.22 62.59 -55.08
N GLY A 368 -20.52 62.73 -54.85
CA GLY A 368 -21.55 62.40 -55.85
C GLY A 368 -22.95 62.14 -55.26
N MET A 369 -23.92 61.84 -56.11
CA MET A 369 -25.31 61.56 -55.72
C MET A 369 -25.80 60.24 -56.31
N SER A 370 -26.66 59.51 -55.59
CA SER A 370 -27.26 58.24 -56.04
C SER A 370 -28.68 58.11 -55.46
N PRO A 371 -29.65 57.51 -56.16
CA PRO A 371 -30.85 56.99 -55.51
C PRO A 371 -30.49 55.84 -54.54
N PRO A 372 -31.32 55.56 -53.52
CA PRO A 372 -31.27 54.28 -52.81
C PRO A 372 -31.73 53.14 -53.74
N ARG A 373 -31.31 51.90 -53.48
CA ARG A 373 -31.75 50.75 -54.29
C ARG A 373 -33.13 50.25 -53.92
N ASN A 374 -33.49 50.29 -52.64
CA ASN A 374 -34.77 49.81 -52.15
C ASN A 374 -35.36 50.80 -51.13
N LEU A 375 -36.68 50.88 -51.07
CA LEU A 375 -37.44 51.75 -50.18
C LEU A 375 -38.49 50.94 -49.42
N ILE A 376 -38.64 51.19 -48.11
CA ILE A 376 -39.74 50.70 -47.28
C ILE A 376 -40.58 51.89 -46.84
N VAL A 377 -41.91 51.80 -46.98
CA VAL A 377 -42.87 52.75 -46.42
C VAL A 377 -43.80 51.99 -45.48
N MET A 378 -43.70 52.24 -44.18
CA MET A 378 -44.34 51.45 -43.13
C MET A 378 -45.21 52.31 -42.21
N PRO A 379 -46.49 51.98 -41.98
CA PRO A 379 -47.30 52.65 -40.96
C PRO A 379 -46.78 52.31 -39.56
N ILE A 380 -46.88 53.27 -38.64
CA ILE A 380 -46.73 53.05 -37.20
C ILE A 380 -48.08 53.24 -36.52
N GLU A 381 -48.41 52.34 -35.59
CA GLU A 381 -49.73 52.27 -34.94
C GLU A 381 -49.60 52.28 -33.42
N ASN A 382 -50.57 52.90 -32.75
CA ASN A 382 -50.78 52.81 -31.30
C ASN A 382 -52.24 52.37 -31.07
N ASP A 383 -52.48 51.39 -30.19
CA ASP A 383 -53.78 50.76 -29.93
C ASP A 383 -54.61 50.40 -31.19
N GLY A 384 -53.93 49.97 -32.26
CA GLY A 384 -54.57 49.62 -33.53
C GLY A 384 -55.11 50.83 -34.31
N ALA A 385 -54.53 52.02 -34.12
CA ALA A 385 -54.75 53.20 -34.95
C ALA A 385 -53.42 53.74 -35.50
N VAL A 386 -53.34 53.93 -36.82
CA VAL A 386 -52.19 54.57 -37.47
C VAL A 386 -52.07 56.02 -37.00
N ASN A 387 -50.95 56.33 -36.33
CA ASN A 387 -50.62 57.69 -35.89
C ASN A 387 -49.42 58.29 -36.64
N GLY A 388 -48.72 57.50 -37.46
CA GLY A 388 -47.67 57.99 -38.35
C GLY A 388 -47.25 56.98 -39.43
N VAL A 389 -46.27 57.36 -40.24
CA VAL A 389 -45.67 56.53 -41.30
C VAL A 389 -44.17 56.82 -41.35
N VAL A 390 -43.36 55.77 -41.44
CA VAL A 390 -41.90 55.83 -41.61
C VAL A 390 -41.54 55.43 -43.04
N GLU A 391 -40.66 56.20 -43.67
CA GLU A 391 -40.10 55.95 -45.01
C GLU A 391 -38.58 55.73 -44.86
N LEU A 392 -38.04 54.60 -45.36
CA LEU A 392 -36.65 54.15 -45.18
C LEU A 392 -36.02 53.71 -46.52
N GLY A 393 -34.90 54.31 -46.92
CA GLY A 393 -34.15 53.97 -48.13
C GLY A 393 -32.82 53.25 -47.83
N PHE A 394 -32.53 52.19 -48.58
CA PHE A 394 -31.38 51.30 -48.41
C PHE A 394 -30.52 51.24 -49.68
N MET A 395 -29.19 51.24 -49.55
CA MET A 395 -28.26 50.92 -50.67
C MET A 395 -28.11 49.42 -50.93
N ARG A 396 -28.54 48.58 -49.98
CA ARG A 396 -28.53 47.11 -50.04
C ARG A 396 -29.93 46.55 -50.28
N SER A 397 -30.01 45.28 -50.63
CA SER A 397 -31.27 44.52 -50.59
C SER A 397 -31.78 44.39 -49.16
N ILE A 398 -33.10 44.45 -49.01
CA ILE A 398 -33.80 44.23 -47.74
C ILE A 398 -33.84 42.72 -47.48
N SER A 399 -33.43 42.27 -46.30
CA SER A 399 -33.54 40.87 -45.89
C SER A 399 -34.85 40.59 -45.17
N ALA A 400 -35.26 39.31 -45.10
CA ALA A 400 -36.44 38.90 -44.33
C ALA A 400 -36.36 39.32 -42.85
N ARG A 401 -35.15 39.29 -42.28
CA ARG A 401 -34.85 39.69 -40.90
C ARG A 401 -34.97 41.20 -40.65
N ASP A 402 -34.68 42.04 -41.65
CA ASP A 402 -34.97 43.48 -41.57
C ASP A 402 -36.47 43.74 -41.52
N HIS A 403 -37.24 43.02 -42.34
CA HIS A 403 -38.70 43.16 -42.41
C HIS A 403 -39.39 42.66 -41.14
N GLU A 404 -38.99 41.49 -40.62
CA GLU A 404 -39.46 40.94 -39.35
C GLU A 404 -39.16 41.89 -38.17
N PHE A 405 -37.96 42.48 -38.14
CA PHE A 405 -37.60 43.46 -37.12
C PHE A 405 -38.47 44.72 -37.20
N LEU A 406 -38.64 45.29 -38.40
CA LEU A 406 -39.45 46.49 -38.60
C LEU A 406 -40.92 46.27 -38.19
N GLN A 407 -41.50 45.11 -38.49
CA GLN A 407 -42.82 44.72 -37.99
C GLN A 407 -42.86 44.66 -36.45
N LEU A 408 -41.85 44.04 -35.81
CA LEU A 408 -41.77 43.88 -34.36
C LEU A 408 -41.74 45.23 -33.62
N ILE A 409 -41.09 46.26 -34.18
CA ILE A 409 -40.96 47.58 -33.55
C ILE A 409 -42.01 48.62 -33.99
N ALA A 410 -42.84 48.33 -35.00
CA ALA A 410 -43.80 49.28 -35.56
C ALA A 410 -44.76 49.87 -34.51
N ASN A 411 -45.29 49.01 -33.62
CA ASN A 411 -46.17 49.43 -32.53
C ASN A 411 -45.42 50.30 -31.50
N SER A 412 -44.23 49.87 -31.07
CA SER A 412 -43.44 50.64 -30.09
C SER A 412 -43.09 52.04 -30.61
N MET A 413 -42.78 52.19 -31.91
CA MET A 413 -42.59 53.52 -32.52
C MET A 413 -43.87 54.36 -32.50
N GLY A 414 -45.04 53.76 -32.72
CA GLY A 414 -46.33 54.42 -32.57
C GLY A 414 -46.60 54.87 -31.14
N ASP A 415 -46.36 54.00 -30.16
CA ASP A 415 -46.53 54.28 -28.72
C ASP A 415 -45.67 55.48 -28.27
N PHE A 416 -44.39 55.49 -28.66
CA PHE A 416 -43.47 56.59 -28.35
C PHE A 416 -43.91 57.93 -28.97
N ILE A 417 -44.51 57.91 -30.16
CA ILE A 417 -44.99 59.11 -30.85
C ILE A 417 -46.29 59.65 -30.22
N GLU A 418 -47.27 58.81 -29.89
CA GLU A 418 -48.47 59.31 -29.17
C GLU A 418 -48.10 59.79 -27.76
N ALA A 419 -47.15 59.14 -27.07
CA ALA A 419 -46.64 59.60 -25.79
C ALA A 419 -45.88 60.94 -25.86
N ALA A 420 -45.36 61.34 -27.02
CA ALA A 420 -44.80 62.67 -27.26
C ALA A 420 -45.91 63.70 -27.53
N LEU A 421 -46.83 63.39 -28.45
CA LEU A 421 -47.96 64.25 -28.81
C LEU A 421 -48.89 64.51 -27.62
N TYR A 422 -49.06 63.55 -26.72
CA TYR A 422 -49.83 63.71 -25.49
C TYR A 422 -49.18 64.70 -24.51
N ARG A 423 -47.84 64.69 -24.40
CA ARG A 423 -47.10 65.64 -23.54
C ARG A 423 -47.12 67.06 -24.11
N GLU A 424 -47.04 67.21 -25.43
CA GLU A 424 -47.18 68.50 -26.13
C GLU A 424 -48.57 69.13 -25.84
N ARG A 425 -49.66 68.40 -26.10
CA ARG A 425 -51.04 68.83 -25.78
C ARG A 425 -51.24 69.16 -24.29
N LEU A 426 -50.57 68.44 -23.39
CA LEU A 426 -50.65 68.70 -21.95
C LEU A 426 -49.96 70.01 -21.57
N GLN A 427 -48.85 70.37 -22.23
CA GLN A 427 -48.17 71.66 -22.02
C GLN A 427 -49.00 72.82 -22.58
N ASP A 428 -49.60 72.68 -23.77
CA ASP A 428 -50.49 73.70 -24.34
C ASP A 428 -51.69 73.98 -23.42
N ALA A 429 -52.36 72.93 -22.93
CA ALA A 429 -53.49 73.07 -22.01
C ALA A 429 -53.09 73.65 -20.64
N LEU A 430 -51.87 73.36 -20.15
CA LEU A 430 -51.34 73.97 -18.93
C LEU A 430 -51.05 75.46 -19.13
N ALA A 431 -50.53 75.87 -20.28
CA ALA A 431 -50.32 77.28 -20.62
C ALA A 431 -51.65 78.06 -20.73
N GLU A 432 -52.65 77.48 -21.39
CA GLU A 432 -54.03 78.04 -21.43
C GLU A 432 -54.62 78.18 -20.01
N THR A 433 -54.41 77.19 -19.15
CA THR A 433 -54.85 77.23 -17.74
C THR A 433 -54.06 78.26 -16.90
N GLN A 434 -52.78 78.50 -17.22
CA GLN A 434 -51.98 79.54 -16.56
C GLN A 434 -52.45 80.95 -16.97
N GLN A 435 -52.70 81.19 -18.26
CA GLN A 435 -53.23 82.46 -18.74
C GLN A 435 -54.62 82.77 -18.14
N LEU A 436 -55.48 81.76 -17.98
CA LEU A 436 -56.77 81.90 -17.30
C LEU A 436 -56.62 82.23 -15.80
N ASN A 437 -55.54 81.77 -15.15
CA ASN A 437 -55.21 82.14 -13.78
C ASN A 437 -54.67 83.57 -13.66
N GLU A 438 -53.89 84.07 -14.63
CA GLU A 438 -53.44 85.47 -14.64
C GLU A 438 -54.63 86.44 -14.74
N GLU A 439 -55.64 86.11 -15.57
CA GLU A 439 -56.88 86.90 -15.68
C GLU A 439 -57.70 86.88 -14.37
N LEU A 440 -57.71 85.74 -13.65
CA LEU A 440 -58.24 85.63 -12.28
C LEU A 440 -57.41 86.39 -11.24
N GLN A 441 -56.09 86.49 -11.42
CA GLN A 441 -55.18 87.16 -10.50
C GLN A 441 -55.38 88.68 -10.50
N VAL A 442 -55.82 89.26 -11.63
CA VAL A 442 -56.27 90.66 -11.69
C VAL A 442 -57.50 90.91 -10.81
N GLN A 443 -58.42 89.94 -10.66
CA GLN A 443 -59.51 90.03 -9.68
C GLN A 443 -59.03 89.86 -8.23
N GLN A 444 -57.90 89.18 -7.99
CA GLN A 444 -57.35 88.99 -6.65
C GLN A 444 -56.58 90.20 -6.12
N GLU A 445 -56.07 91.09 -6.97
CA GLU A 445 -55.39 92.31 -6.51
C GLU A 445 -56.36 93.27 -5.78
N GLU A 446 -57.64 93.30 -6.19
CA GLU A 446 -58.71 94.02 -5.47
C GLU A 446 -58.96 93.44 -4.06
N LEU A 447 -58.66 92.16 -3.85
CA LEU A 447 -58.70 91.47 -2.55
C LEU A 447 -57.38 91.57 -1.78
N ARG A 448 -56.24 91.87 -2.42
CA ARG A 448 -54.91 91.84 -1.77
C ARG A 448 -54.74 92.92 -0.70
N VAL A 449 -55.42 94.05 -0.84
CA VAL A 449 -55.52 95.11 0.20
C VAL A 449 -56.09 94.57 1.53
N SER A 450 -56.83 93.46 1.52
CA SER A 450 -57.33 92.79 2.73
C SER A 450 -56.33 91.80 3.36
N ASN A 451 -55.18 91.51 2.72
CA ASN A 451 -54.31 90.37 3.05
C ASN A 451 -52.86 90.73 3.42
N GLU A 452 -52.45 92.01 3.41
CA GLU A 452 -51.08 92.43 3.76
C GLU A 452 -50.63 91.90 5.15
N GLY A 453 -51.56 91.71 6.09
CA GLY A 453 -51.31 91.11 7.41
C GLY A 453 -50.91 89.62 7.43
N LEU A 454 -50.87 88.94 6.28
CA LEU A 454 -50.38 87.55 6.15
C LEU A 454 -48.95 87.44 5.60
N GLU A 455 -48.45 88.44 4.86
CA GLU A 455 -47.18 88.35 4.13
C GLU A 455 -45.96 88.15 5.05
N GLU A 456 -46.01 88.67 6.29
CA GLU A 456 -44.91 88.57 7.25
C GLU A 456 -44.61 87.13 7.69
N ARG A 457 -45.61 86.23 7.63
CA ARG A 457 -45.41 84.78 7.85
C ARG A 457 -44.93 84.03 6.60
N GLY A 458 -45.17 84.58 5.41
CA GLY A 458 -44.78 83.96 4.14
C GLY A 458 -43.26 83.89 3.94
N ARG A 459 -42.54 84.96 4.32
CA ARG A 459 -41.08 85.06 4.10
C ARG A 459 -40.27 83.95 4.78
N ALA A 460 -40.63 83.59 6.01
CA ALA A 460 -39.97 82.49 6.74
C ALA A 460 -40.25 81.09 6.11
N LEU A 461 -41.35 80.96 5.38
CA LEU A 461 -41.74 79.72 4.71
C LEU A 461 -40.97 79.52 3.39
N VAL A 462 -40.77 80.59 2.62
CA VAL A 462 -39.98 80.57 1.38
C VAL A 462 -38.51 80.22 1.63
N GLU A 463 -37.89 80.78 2.68
CA GLU A 463 -36.50 80.44 3.05
C GLU A 463 -36.36 78.96 3.48
N SER A 464 -37.37 78.41 4.16
CA SER A 464 -37.43 76.98 4.48
C SER A 464 -37.60 76.11 3.23
N GLN A 465 -38.41 76.54 2.27
CA GLN A 465 -38.69 75.77 1.05
C GLN A 465 -37.48 75.72 0.12
N ALA A 466 -36.81 76.85 -0.15
CA ALA A 466 -35.59 76.86 -0.97
C ALA A 466 -34.47 75.97 -0.38
N ARG A 467 -34.42 75.83 0.94
CA ARG A 467 -33.48 74.93 1.63
C ARG A 467 -33.85 73.45 1.47
N LEU A 468 -35.15 73.12 1.45
CA LEU A 468 -35.63 71.77 1.18
C LEU A 468 -35.40 71.37 -0.28
N GLU A 469 -35.67 72.26 -1.23
CA GLU A 469 -35.43 72.03 -2.67
C GLU A 469 -33.95 71.76 -2.96
N ALA A 470 -33.04 72.51 -2.32
CA ALA A 470 -31.60 72.27 -2.40
C ALA A 470 -31.19 70.88 -1.84
N GLN A 471 -31.71 70.51 -0.66
CA GLN A 471 -31.47 69.17 -0.09
C GLN A 471 -32.08 68.04 -0.94
N GLN A 472 -33.23 68.28 -1.58
CA GLN A 472 -33.88 67.30 -2.43
C GLN A 472 -33.07 67.05 -3.71
N ALA A 473 -32.54 68.09 -4.34
CA ALA A 473 -31.62 67.95 -5.49
C ALA A 473 -30.32 67.22 -5.10
N GLU A 474 -29.75 67.51 -3.92
CA GLU A 474 -28.57 66.80 -3.39
C GLU A 474 -28.88 65.32 -3.12
N LEU A 475 -30.06 64.99 -2.58
CA LEU A 475 -30.52 63.63 -2.34
C LEU A 475 -30.81 62.87 -3.64
N GLU A 476 -31.40 63.51 -4.65
CA GLU A 476 -31.63 62.92 -5.97
C GLU A 476 -30.30 62.61 -6.69
N GLN A 477 -29.34 63.55 -6.67
CA GLN A 477 -27.99 63.32 -7.17
C GLN A 477 -27.28 62.17 -6.41
N THR A 478 -27.42 62.12 -5.08
CA THR A 478 -26.85 61.05 -4.25
C THR A 478 -27.50 59.70 -4.54
N ASN A 479 -28.82 59.64 -4.73
CA ASN A 479 -29.54 58.43 -5.10
C ASN A 479 -29.13 57.91 -6.49
N VAL A 480 -28.95 58.78 -7.49
CA VAL A 480 -28.45 58.38 -8.82
C VAL A 480 -27.03 57.82 -8.73
N GLN A 481 -26.15 58.44 -7.92
CA GLN A 481 -24.82 57.92 -7.66
C GLN A 481 -24.84 56.57 -6.93
N LEU A 482 -25.72 56.40 -5.93
CA LEU A 482 -25.91 55.13 -5.21
C LEU A 482 -26.47 54.02 -6.11
N GLU A 483 -27.42 54.33 -7.01
CA GLU A 483 -27.92 53.36 -7.98
C GLU A 483 -26.82 52.87 -8.93
N ASP A 484 -25.99 53.78 -9.46
CA ASP A 484 -24.91 53.37 -10.35
C ASP A 484 -23.81 52.60 -9.60
N TYR A 485 -23.51 52.99 -8.35
CA TYR A 485 -22.64 52.19 -7.47
C TYR A 485 -23.20 50.79 -7.21
N ALA A 486 -24.51 50.67 -6.94
CA ALA A 486 -25.17 49.39 -6.73
C ALA A 486 -25.12 48.50 -8.00
N LYS A 487 -25.41 49.07 -9.18
CA LYS A 487 -25.34 48.35 -10.47
C LYS A 487 -23.92 47.89 -10.81
N ARG A 488 -22.89 48.67 -10.46
CA ARG A 488 -21.47 48.25 -10.55
C ARG A 488 -21.16 47.12 -9.56
N LEU A 489 -21.64 47.22 -8.32
CA LEU A 489 -21.41 46.23 -7.27
C LEU A 489 -22.10 44.89 -7.59
N GLU A 490 -23.31 44.90 -8.14
CA GLU A 490 -24.01 43.71 -8.62
C GLU A 490 -23.28 43.03 -9.78
N ARG A 491 -22.77 43.80 -10.75
CA ARG A 491 -21.92 43.25 -11.82
C ARG A 491 -20.66 42.59 -11.27
N GLN A 492 -19.89 43.30 -10.43
CA GLN A 492 -18.70 42.74 -9.80
C GLN A 492 -19.04 41.45 -9.03
N LYS A 493 -20.11 41.45 -8.22
CA LYS A 493 -20.57 40.26 -7.48
C LYS A 493 -20.93 39.10 -8.41
N ALA A 494 -21.63 39.36 -9.52
CA ALA A 494 -22.03 38.33 -10.48
C ALA A 494 -20.84 37.74 -11.26
N ASP A 495 -19.82 38.53 -11.54
CA ASP A 495 -18.57 38.06 -12.15
C ASP A 495 -17.70 37.29 -11.13
N LEU A 496 -17.63 37.75 -9.88
CA LEU A 496 -16.90 37.08 -8.78
C LEU A 496 -17.53 35.72 -8.43
N LEU A 497 -18.86 35.60 -8.45
CA LEU A 497 -19.56 34.32 -8.27
C LEU A 497 -19.23 33.33 -9.39
N ARG A 498 -19.26 33.76 -10.67
CA ARG A 498 -18.86 32.89 -11.79
C ARG A 498 -17.40 32.44 -11.69
N ALA A 499 -16.48 33.33 -11.30
CA ALA A 499 -15.09 32.96 -11.05
C ALA A 499 -14.94 31.98 -9.87
N GLN A 500 -15.75 32.12 -8.82
CA GLN A 500 -15.78 31.19 -7.68
C GLN A 500 -16.31 29.81 -8.09
N ASP A 501 -17.38 29.73 -8.88
CA ASP A 501 -17.93 28.47 -9.39
C ASP A 501 -16.93 27.73 -10.31
N GLU A 502 -16.24 28.46 -11.20
CA GLU A 502 -15.19 27.89 -12.06
C GLU A 502 -13.97 27.42 -11.26
N LEU A 503 -13.55 28.17 -10.24
CA LEU A 503 -12.47 27.76 -9.33
C LEU A 503 -12.86 26.52 -8.52
N ALA A 504 -14.10 26.44 -8.02
CA ALA A 504 -14.60 25.27 -7.30
C ALA A 504 -14.66 24.02 -8.21
N ALA A 505 -15.13 24.17 -9.45
CA ALA A 505 -15.15 23.09 -10.44
C ALA A 505 -13.75 22.65 -10.89
N ASN A 506 -12.76 23.56 -10.87
CA ASN A 506 -11.36 23.23 -11.11
C ASN A 506 -10.72 22.53 -9.93
N ALA A 507 -10.93 23.02 -8.69
CA ALA A 507 -10.43 22.40 -7.47
C ALA A 507 -10.96 20.97 -7.32
N ALA A 508 -12.26 20.74 -7.51
CA ALA A 508 -12.86 19.40 -7.45
C ALA A 508 -12.28 18.42 -8.49
N ARG A 509 -11.99 18.90 -9.71
CA ARG A 509 -11.33 18.08 -10.75
C ARG A 509 -9.87 17.78 -10.42
N LEU A 510 -9.14 18.74 -9.84
CA LEU A 510 -7.76 18.56 -9.40
C LEU A 510 -7.68 17.56 -8.24
N GLU A 511 -8.57 17.68 -7.26
CA GLU A 511 -8.68 16.78 -6.12
C GLU A 511 -9.07 15.35 -6.56
N GLN A 512 -10.04 15.21 -7.45
CA GLN A 512 -10.43 13.91 -8.02
C GLN A 512 -9.26 13.24 -8.75
N SER A 513 -8.48 14.01 -9.52
CA SER A 513 -7.26 13.55 -10.21
C SER A 513 -6.17 13.11 -9.22
N SER A 514 -5.96 13.89 -8.14
CA SER A 514 -5.00 13.57 -7.07
C SER A 514 -5.37 12.29 -6.30
N ARG A 515 -6.65 12.16 -5.92
CA ARG A 515 -7.19 10.94 -5.28
C ARG A 515 -7.00 9.71 -6.17
N TYR A 516 -7.35 9.79 -7.46
CA TYR A 516 -7.15 8.70 -8.40
C TYR A 516 -5.67 8.29 -8.57
N LYS A 517 -4.74 9.26 -8.61
CA LYS A 517 -3.29 8.94 -8.61
C LYS A 517 -2.89 8.18 -7.35
N SER A 518 -3.26 8.70 -6.17
CA SER A 518 -2.89 8.12 -4.87
C SER A 518 -3.44 6.69 -4.72
N GLU A 519 -4.71 6.49 -5.08
CA GLU A 519 -5.38 5.19 -5.05
C GLU A 519 -4.75 4.19 -6.04
N PHE A 520 -4.46 4.64 -7.28
CA PHE A 520 -3.77 3.82 -8.27
C PHE A 520 -2.38 3.38 -7.80
N LEU A 521 -1.60 4.27 -7.20
CA LEU A 521 -0.24 3.99 -6.72
C LEU A 521 -0.23 3.08 -5.48
N ALA A 522 -1.19 3.25 -4.57
CA ALA A 522 -1.40 2.33 -3.44
C ALA A 522 -1.75 0.92 -3.92
N ASN A 523 -2.70 0.80 -4.87
CA ASN A 523 -3.11 -0.48 -5.45
C ASN A 523 -1.97 -1.14 -6.24
N MET A 524 -1.23 -0.40 -7.06
CA MET A 524 -0.06 -0.92 -7.79
C MET A 524 1.06 -1.40 -6.86
N SER A 525 1.28 -0.75 -5.71
CA SER A 525 2.23 -1.28 -4.73
C SER A 525 1.75 -2.60 -4.11
N HIS A 526 0.44 -2.77 -3.86
CA HIS A 526 -0.13 -4.03 -3.40
C HIS A 526 0.09 -5.16 -4.42
N GLU A 527 -0.34 -4.93 -5.67
CA GLU A 527 -0.19 -5.88 -6.79
C GLU A 527 1.26 -6.29 -7.08
N LEU A 528 2.24 -5.41 -6.81
CA LEU A 528 3.66 -5.71 -6.95
C LEU A 528 4.28 -6.37 -5.70
N ARG A 529 3.85 -6.02 -4.48
CA ARG A 529 4.38 -6.59 -3.24
C ARG A 529 3.99 -8.05 -3.05
N THR A 530 2.75 -8.43 -3.37
CA THR A 530 2.27 -9.82 -3.17
C THR A 530 3.08 -10.88 -3.91
N PRO A 531 3.37 -10.77 -5.23
CA PRO A 531 4.23 -11.73 -5.93
C PRO A 531 5.68 -11.69 -5.45
N LEU A 532 6.21 -10.52 -5.05
CA LEU A 532 7.56 -10.42 -4.51
C LEU A 532 7.69 -11.09 -3.15
N ASN A 533 6.66 -11.03 -2.29
CA ASN A 533 6.66 -11.68 -0.98
C ASN A 533 6.83 -13.21 -1.12
N SER A 534 6.05 -13.87 -1.97
CA SER A 534 6.20 -15.31 -2.21
C SER A 534 7.57 -15.64 -2.83
N SER A 535 8.07 -14.79 -3.74
CA SER A 535 9.38 -14.94 -4.37
C SER A 535 10.54 -14.82 -3.37
N LEU A 536 10.45 -13.91 -2.40
CA LEU A 536 11.42 -13.73 -1.31
C LEU A 536 11.42 -14.94 -0.36
N ILE A 537 10.25 -15.39 0.10
CA ILE A 537 10.14 -16.56 0.99
C ILE A 537 10.73 -17.80 0.32
N LEU A 538 10.38 -18.06 -0.96
CA LEU A 538 10.91 -19.21 -1.71
C LEU A 538 12.42 -19.09 -1.97
N ALA A 539 12.93 -17.91 -2.34
CA ALA A 539 14.37 -17.68 -2.51
C ALA A 539 15.14 -17.87 -1.18
N ARG A 540 14.55 -17.44 -0.05
CA ARG A 540 15.14 -17.63 1.27
C ARG A 540 15.18 -19.10 1.70
N LEU A 541 14.09 -19.85 1.49
CA LEU A 541 14.05 -21.30 1.75
C LEU A 541 15.10 -22.06 0.92
N LEU A 542 15.35 -21.64 -0.32
CA LEU A 542 16.42 -22.18 -1.17
C LEU A 542 17.82 -21.76 -0.69
N GLN A 543 18.02 -20.52 -0.25
CA GLN A 543 19.30 -20.07 0.35
C GLN A 543 19.65 -20.91 1.60
N GLU A 544 18.68 -21.18 2.47
CA GLU A 544 18.90 -21.91 3.72
C GLU A 544 19.25 -23.39 3.54
N ASN A 545 18.94 -23.99 2.38
CA ASN A 545 19.35 -25.35 1.98
C ASN A 545 19.16 -26.40 3.11
N ARG A 546 18.04 -26.34 3.85
CA ARG A 546 17.82 -27.12 5.09
C ARG A 546 17.95 -28.64 4.92
N SER A 547 17.73 -29.13 3.70
CA SER A 547 17.86 -30.53 3.26
C SER A 547 19.26 -30.91 2.75
N GLY A 548 20.20 -29.96 2.60
CA GLY A 548 21.57 -30.21 2.15
C GLY A 548 21.70 -30.73 0.72
N ASN A 549 20.69 -30.50 -0.12
CA ASN A 549 20.57 -31.07 -1.46
C ASN A 549 20.90 -30.09 -2.60
N LEU A 550 21.09 -28.79 -2.30
CA LEU A 550 21.55 -27.78 -3.25
C LEU A 550 23.07 -27.62 -3.18
N THR A 551 23.71 -27.34 -4.32
CA THR A 551 25.13 -26.98 -4.40
C THR A 551 25.37 -25.53 -3.95
N GLU A 552 26.61 -25.17 -3.60
CA GLU A 552 27.00 -23.79 -3.28
C GLU A 552 26.63 -22.79 -4.38
N GLU A 553 26.71 -23.21 -5.65
CA GLU A 553 26.32 -22.39 -6.79
C GLU A 553 24.79 -22.17 -6.85
N GLN A 554 24.00 -23.21 -6.60
CA GLN A 554 22.54 -23.11 -6.53
C GLN A 554 22.07 -22.26 -5.33
N VAL A 555 22.74 -22.36 -4.18
CA VAL A 555 22.53 -21.46 -3.04
C VAL A 555 22.81 -20.02 -3.46
N ARG A 556 23.96 -19.75 -4.12
CA ARG A 556 24.30 -18.39 -4.56
C ARG A 556 23.36 -17.84 -5.66
N TYR A 557 22.74 -18.69 -6.47
CA TYR A 557 21.64 -18.27 -7.35
C TYR A 557 20.42 -17.82 -6.54
N ALA A 558 20.04 -18.55 -5.48
CA ALA A 558 18.96 -18.16 -4.58
C ALA A 558 19.26 -16.85 -3.82
N GLU A 559 20.51 -16.64 -3.39
CA GLU A 559 20.98 -15.36 -2.82
C GLU A 559 20.82 -14.20 -3.79
N THR A 560 21.20 -14.40 -5.06
CA THR A 560 21.09 -13.40 -6.12
C THR A 560 19.62 -13.04 -6.40
N ILE A 561 18.73 -14.03 -6.41
CA ILE A 561 17.28 -13.84 -6.55
C ILE A 561 16.71 -13.08 -5.34
N HIS A 562 17.08 -13.46 -4.12
CA HIS A 562 16.65 -12.79 -2.90
C HIS A 562 17.09 -11.31 -2.87
N ALA A 563 18.36 -11.03 -3.20
CA ALA A 563 18.88 -9.67 -3.31
C ALA A 563 18.13 -8.85 -4.38
N SER A 564 17.97 -9.39 -5.59
CA SER A 564 17.26 -8.69 -6.68
C SER A 564 15.78 -8.42 -6.38
N ASN A 565 15.11 -9.30 -5.63
CA ASN A 565 13.75 -9.07 -5.16
C ASN A 565 13.71 -7.98 -4.06
N SER A 566 14.68 -7.99 -3.14
CA SER A 566 14.81 -7.00 -2.07
C SER A 566 15.03 -5.58 -2.62
N ASP A 567 15.95 -5.43 -3.59
CA ASP A 567 16.21 -4.16 -4.28
C ASP A 567 14.95 -3.64 -5.00
N LEU A 568 14.15 -4.53 -5.57
CA LEU A 568 12.89 -4.18 -6.24
C LEU A 568 11.79 -3.77 -5.23
N LEU A 569 11.76 -4.34 -4.02
CA LEU A 569 10.92 -3.79 -2.94
C LEU A 569 11.35 -2.38 -2.52
N VAL A 570 12.66 -2.13 -2.41
CA VAL A 570 13.17 -0.78 -2.11
C VAL A 570 12.74 0.21 -3.20
N LEU A 571 12.86 -0.15 -4.48
CA LEU A 571 12.39 0.67 -5.60
C LEU A 571 10.88 0.99 -5.51
N ILE A 572 10.04 0.00 -5.18
CA ILE A 572 8.59 0.18 -5.02
C ILE A 572 8.29 1.12 -3.84
N ASN A 573 9.06 1.02 -2.75
CA ASN A 573 8.92 1.88 -1.58
C ASN A 573 9.38 3.32 -1.85
N ASP A 574 10.48 3.52 -2.57
CA ASP A 574 10.94 4.85 -3.03
C ASP A 574 9.85 5.55 -3.87
N ILE A 575 9.26 4.84 -4.84
CA ILE A 575 8.17 5.37 -5.69
C ILE A 575 6.95 5.75 -4.84
N LEU A 576 6.57 4.91 -3.87
CA LEU A 576 5.47 5.21 -2.95
C LEU A 576 5.74 6.43 -2.08
N ASP A 577 6.95 6.53 -1.50
CA ASP A 577 7.28 7.65 -0.60
C ASP A 577 7.33 8.97 -1.38
N LEU A 578 7.94 9.02 -2.57
CA LEU A 578 7.86 10.20 -3.46
C LEU A 578 6.40 10.59 -3.73
N SER A 579 5.53 9.62 -4.02
CA SER A 579 4.11 9.85 -4.32
C SER A 579 3.32 10.39 -3.12
N LYS A 580 3.62 9.94 -1.90
CA LYS A 580 3.01 10.47 -0.67
C LYS A 580 3.50 11.88 -0.37
N VAL A 581 4.76 12.20 -0.66
CA VAL A 581 5.32 13.54 -0.51
C VAL A 581 4.61 14.51 -1.48
N GLU A 582 4.51 14.16 -2.77
CA GLU A 582 3.77 14.96 -3.76
C GLU A 582 2.29 15.16 -3.36
N ALA A 583 1.67 14.16 -2.74
CA ALA A 583 0.29 14.23 -2.26
C ALA A 583 0.12 14.98 -0.92
N GLY A 584 1.21 15.42 -0.27
CA GLY A 584 1.17 16.07 1.05
C GLY A 584 0.74 15.14 2.20
N GLN A 585 0.86 13.83 2.04
CA GLN A 585 0.35 12.81 2.96
C GLN A 585 1.37 12.34 4.01
N ILE A 586 2.57 12.93 4.06
CA ILE A 586 3.60 12.59 5.05
C ILE A 586 3.54 13.58 6.21
N THR A 587 3.09 13.08 7.36
CA THR A 587 3.32 13.69 8.66
C THR A 587 4.81 13.59 9.02
N ILE A 588 5.36 14.67 9.57
CA ILE A 588 6.72 14.72 10.12
C ILE A 588 6.58 14.69 11.64
N GLU A 589 7.22 13.73 12.29
CA GLU A 589 7.16 13.56 13.75
C GLU A 589 8.39 14.24 14.39
N ASP A 590 8.20 15.47 14.90
CA ASP A 590 9.28 16.26 15.50
C ASP A 590 9.67 15.72 16.89
N GLU A 591 10.85 15.10 16.99
CA GLU A 591 11.42 14.56 18.24
C GLU A 591 12.79 15.18 18.57
N THR A 592 13.26 15.01 19.81
CA THR A 592 14.55 15.56 20.28
C THR A 592 15.69 14.57 19.98
N VAL A 593 16.32 14.71 18.82
CA VAL A 593 17.38 13.81 18.34
C VAL A 593 18.74 14.23 18.89
N ARG A 594 19.51 13.29 19.45
CA ARG A 594 20.92 13.49 19.80
C ARG A 594 21.82 13.33 18.57
N ILE A 595 22.59 14.37 18.24
CA ILE A 595 23.38 14.38 17.00
C ILE A 595 24.52 13.34 17.06
N GLU A 596 25.20 13.26 18.21
CA GLU A 596 26.25 12.26 18.48
C GLU A 596 25.78 10.81 18.22
N SER A 597 24.60 10.44 18.75
CA SER A 597 24.02 9.10 18.57
C SER A 597 23.63 8.81 17.11
N MET A 598 23.10 9.80 16.40
CA MET A 598 22.77 9.67 14.97
C MET A 598 24.04 9.51 14.12
N LEU A 599 25.10 10.25 14.43
CA LEU A 599 26.40 10.14 13.74
C LEU A 599 27.09 8.80 14.02
N GLN A 600 27.05 8.31 15.26
CA GLN A 600 27.58 6.99 15.62
C GLN A 600 26.85 5.87 14.87
N SER A 601 25.51 5.92 14.81
CA SER A 601 24.71 4.94 14.06
C SER A 601 25.02 4.94 12.56
N LEU A 602 25.23 6.12 11.96
CA LEU A 602 25.68 6.24 10.57
C LEU A 602 27.13 5.76 10.37
N HIS A 603 28.01 5.92 11.35
CA HIS A 603 29.37 5.38 11.28
C HIS A 603 29.35 3.85 11.27
N GLU A 604 28.69 3.23 12.25
CA GLU A 604 28.56 1.77 12.39
C GLU A 604 27.89 1.11 11.18
N MET A 605 26.90 1.77 10.57
CA MET A 605 26.20 1.27 9.38
C MET A 605 27.09 1.21 8.13
N PHE A 606 28.03 2.14 7.97
CA PHE A 606 28.78 2.33 6.71
C PHE A 606 30.26 1.96 6.79
N GLU A 607 30.88 1.90 7.97
CA GLU A 607 32.28 1.46 8.15
C GLU A 607 32.54 0.06 7.55
N PRO A 608 31.70 -0.97 7.74
CA PRO A 608 31.91 -2.28 7.11
C PRO A 608 31.86 -2.23 5.58
N MET A 609 31.02 -1.34 5.01
CA MET A 609 30.89 -1.15 3.57
C MET A 609 32.10 -0.42 2.97
N ALA A 610 32.65 0.56 3.70
CA ALA A 610 33.88 1.26 3.32
C ALA A 610 35.09 0.32 3.39
N ALA A 611 35.24 -0.42 4.50
CA ALA A 611 36.31 -1.39 4.69
C ALA A 611 36.32 -2.49 3.61
N ALA A 612 35.14 -3.02 3.25
CA ALA A 612 34.98 -4.01 2.18
C ALA A 612 35.35 -3.48 0.78
N LYS A 613 35.33 -2.15 0.57
CA LYS A 613 35.83 -1.48 -0.65
C LYS A 613 37.26 -0.94 -0.52
N HIS A 614 37.89 -1.09 0.64
CA HIS A 614 39.18 -0.45 0.99
C HIS A 614 39.16 1.08 0.84
N LEU A 615 38.02 1.71 1.16
CA LEU A 615 37.86 3.15 1.27
C LEU A 615 38.09 3.57 2.72
N LYS A 616 38.71 4.74 2.93
CA LYS A 616 38.73 5.39 4.24
C LYS A 616 37.39 6.09 4.46
N PHE A 617 36.77 5.87 5.62
CA PHE A 617 35.57 6.58 6.05
C PHE A 617 35.88 7.40 7.32
N SER A 618 35.30 8.61 7.44
CA SER A 618 35.34 9.38 8.69
C SER A 618 34.01 10.10 8.94
N VAL A 619 33.69 10.27 10.23
CA VAL A 619 32.54 11.05 10.68
C VAL A 619 33.05 12.08 11.69
N GLU A 620 32.82 13.36 11.44
CA GLU A 620 33.47 14.47 12.14
C GLU A 620 32.43 15.52 12.57
N CYS A 621 32.48 15.94 13.83
CA CYS A 621 31.58 16.98 14.37
C CYS A 621 32.37 18.25 14.71
N SER A 622 31.97 19.38 14.13
CA SER A 622 32.68 20.65 14.29
C SER A 622 32.33 21.36 15.61
N PRO A 623 33.26 22.14 16.20
CA PRO A 623 32.96 22.95 17.37
C PRO A 623 31.81 23.94 17.11
N GLY A 624 30.81 23.95 18.00
CA GLY A 624 29.64 24.84 17.92
C GLY A 624 28.35 24.19 17.41
N VAL A 625 28.38 22.91 17.03
CA VAL A 625 27.18 22.08 16.86
C VAL A 625 26.49 21.87 18.23
N PRO A 626 25.15 22.02 18.34
CA PRO A 626 24.43 21.71 19.58
C PRO A 626 24.23 20.21 19.77
N ASP A 627 24.21 19.74 21.02
CA ASP A 627 24.10 18.31 21.36
C ASP A 627 22.81 17.64 20.84
N THR A 628 21.76 18.44 20.61
CA THR A 628 20.42 18.00 20.15
C THR A 628 19.82 18.92 19.09
N ILE A 629 18.95 18.36 18.26
CA ILE A 629 18.11 19.03 17.25
C ILE A 629 16.67 18.53 17.40
N VAL A 630 15.67 19.39 17.18
CA VAL A 630 14.26 18.98 17.13
C VAL A 630 13.88 18.70 15.67
N THR A 631 13.69 17.43 15.32
CA THR A 631 13.46 16.96 13.94
C THR A 631 12.99 15.51 13.91
N ASP A 632 12.59 15.00 12.75
CA ASP A 632 12.25 13.57 12.54
C ASP A 632 13.53 12.78 12.24
N SER A 633 13.98 11.94 13.18
CA SER A 633 15.25 11.20 13.03
C SER A 633 15.21 10.21 11.86
N GLN A 634 14.03 9.63 11.56
CA GLN A 634 13.87 8.66 10.50
C GLN A 634 14.11 9.32 9.13
N ARG A 635 13.56 10.52 8.90
CA ARG A 635 13.75 11.25 7.63
C ARG A 635 15.16 11.83 7.50
N VAL A 636 15.75 12.37 8.56
CA VAL A 636 17.16 12.83 8.51
C VAL A 636 18.10 11.66 8.21
N THR A 637 17.91 10.52 8.89
CA THR A 637 18.69 9.30 8.63
C THR A 637 18.45 8.76 7.22
N GLN A 638 17.21 8.80 6.70
CA GLN A 638 16.88 8.38 5.33
C GLN A 638 17.60 9.23 4.27
N ILE A 639 17.69 10.55 4.48
CA ILE A 639 18.48 11.46 3.62
C ILE A 639 19.97 11.12 3.70
N LEU A 640 20.56 11.12 4.90
CA LEU A 640 22.00 10.93 5.10
C LEU A 640 22.47 9.55 4.61
N ARG A 641 21.68 8.49 4.85
CA ARG A 641 21.92 7.14 4.33
C ARG A 641 21.95 7.11 2.80
N ASN A 642 21.04 7.82 2.12
CA ASN A 642 21.06 7.91 0.66
C ASN A 642 22.29 8.67 0.15
N LEU A 643 22.68 9.78 0.78
CA LEU A 643 23.87 10.53 0.37
C LEU A 643 25.16 9.69 0.57
N LEU A 644 25.32 9.06 1.73
CA LEU A 644 26.47 8.19 2.05
C LEU A 644 26.56 6.96 1.16
N ALA A 645 25.43 6.29 0.90
CA ALA A 645 25.38 5.15 0.00
C ALA A 645 25.80 5.54 -1.43
N ASN A 646 25.42 6.72 -1.93
CA ASN A 646 25.87 7.21 -3.23
C ASN A 646 27.38 7.57 -3.22
N ALA A 647 27.90 8.21 -2.18
CA ALA A 647 29.34 8.49 -2.05
C ALA A 647 30.17 7.20 -2.11
N LEU A 648 29.86 6.22 -1.26
CA LEU A 648 30.53 4.90 -1.23
C LEU A 648 30.29 4.08 -2.51
N LYS A 649 29.21 4.35 -3.27
CA LYS A 649 28.93 3.71 -4.55
C LYS A 649 29.81 4.26 -5.68
N PHE A 650 30.02 5.57 -5.74
CA PHE A 650 30.71 6.26 -6.85
C PHE A 650 32.18 6.61 -6.58
N THR A 651 32.69 6.44 -5.35
CA THR A 651 34.12 6.39 -5.06
C THR A 651 34.65 4.95 -5.23
N GLY A 652 35.68 4.79 -6.07
CA GLY A 652 36.37 3.50 -6.27
C GLY A 652 37.58 3.33 -5.36
N HIS A 653 38.37 4.40 -5.15
CA HIS A 653 39.49 4.48 -4.24
C HIS A 653 39.54 5.89 -3.62
N GLY A 654 40.06 6.01 -2.40
CA GLY A 654 40.17 7.29 -1.69
C GLY A 654 39.37 7.32 -0.39
N GLU A 655 38.67 8.42 -0.12
CA GLU A 655 37.94 8.63 1.13
C GLU A 655 36.51 9.15 0.92
N VAL A 656 35.65 8.82 1.89
CA VAL A 656 34.31 9.40 2.07
C VAL A 656 34.26 9.99 3.49
N ALA A 657 33.66 11.15 3.67
CA ALA A 657 33.56 11.81 4.97
C ALA A 657 32.16 12.40 5.19
N LEU A 658 31.65 12.29 6.43
CA LEU A 658 30.49 13.04 6.89
C LEU A 658 30.95 14.08 7.91
N THR A 659 30.84 15.37 7.59
CA THR A 659 31.15 16.46 8.51
C THR A 659 29.87 17.19 8.93
N VAL A 660 29.68 17.41 10.23
CA VAL A 660 28.60 18.26 10.76
C VAL A 660 29.16 19.58 11.26
N ALA A 661 28.49 20.69 10.93
CA ALA A 661 28.85 22.04 11.35
C ALA A 661 27.61 22.89 11.63
N ALA A 662 27.75 23.91 12.48
CA ALA A 662 26.74 24.95 12.62
C ALA A 662 26.65 25.78 11.33
N GLY A 663 25.43 26.01 10.85
CA GLY A 663 25.13 26.82 9.67
C GLY A 663 24.73 28.25 10.03
N GLU A 664 24.35 29.03 9.02
CA GLU A 664 23.85 30.39 9.21
C GLU A 664 22.44 30.39 9.84
N ALA A 665 22.09 31.49 10.51
CA ALA A 665 20.74 31.77 11.04
C ALA A 665 20.09 30.67 11.92
N GLY A 666 20.89 29.87 12.64
CA GLY A 666 20.36 28.80 13.50
C GLY A 666 20.04 27.49 12.76
N THR A 667 20.73 27.23 11.65
CA THR A 667 20.71 25.94 10.96
C THR A 667 21.89 25.06 11.35
N LEU A 668 21.77 23.77 11.01
CA LEU A 668 22.80 22.74 11.05
C LEU A 668 23.10 22.28 9.63
N ARG A 669 24.38 22.02 9.35
CA ARG A 669 24.89 21.61 8.05
C ARG A 669 25.55 20.25 8.15
N PHE A 670 25.14 19.33 7.29
CA PHE A 670 25.71 17.98 7.16
C PHE A 670 26.31 17.85 5.77
N ASP A 671 27.64 17.82 5.68
CA ASP A 671 28.39 17.69 4.43
C ASP A 671 28.81 16.23 4.24
N VAL A 672 28.25 15.54 3.25
CA VAL A 672 28.72 14.23 2.76
C VAL A 672 29.67 14.47 1.60
N ARG A 673 30.96 14.22 1.83
CA ARG A 673 32.04 14.40 0.85
C ARG A 673 32.55 13.07 0.32
N ASP A 674 32.81 13.01 -0.98
CA ASP A 674 33.38 11.87 -1.69
C ASP A 674 34.63 12.28 -2.50
N THR A 675 35.57 11.37 -2.73
CA THR A 675 36.71 11.58 -3.66
C THR A 675 36.60 10.73 -4.93
N GLY A 676 35.37 10.50 -5.40
CA GLY A 676 35.03 9.67 -6.55
C GLY A 676 35.06 10.40 -7.89
N ILE A 677 34.24 9.93 -8.82
CA ILE A 677 34.25 10.38 -10.23
C ILE A 677 33.86 11.86 -10.43
N GLY A 678 33.16 12.48 -9.48
CA GLY A 678 32.60 13.82 -9.62
C GLY A 678 31.48 13.90 -10.67
N ILE A 679 30.84 15.07 -10.76
CA ILE A 679 29.64 15.33 -11.58
C ILE A 679 29.89 16.56 -12.44
N ALA A 680 29.53 16.50 -13.72
CA ALA A 680 29.68 17.62 -14.65
C ALA A 680 28.64 18.72 -14.39
N ALA A 681 29.02 19.99 -14.58
CA ALA A 681 28.23 21.16 -14.18
C ALA A 681 26.85 21.23 -14.85
N ASP A 682 26.75 20.76 -16.10
CA ASP A 682 25.51 20.63 -16.88
C ASP A 682 24.53 19.59 -16.31
N LYS A 683 24.99 18.70 -15.43
CA LYS A 683 24.19 17.60 -14.85
C LYS A 683 23.77 17.85 -13.39
N LEU A 684 24.22 18.93 -12.75
CA LEU A 684 24.02 19.17 -11.31
C LEU A 684 22.57 19.43 -10.90
N GLU A 685 21.75 20.04 -11.77
CA GLU A 685 20.31 20.19 -11.52
C GLU A 685 19.54 18.90 -11.85
N LEU A 686 19.91 18.24 -12.95
CA LEU A 686 19.30 17.01 -13.46
C LEU A 686 19.35 15.83 -12.47
N ILE A 687 20.40 15.71 -11.65
CA ILE A 687 20.51 14.61 -10.66
C ILE A 687 19.47 14.67 -9.53
N PHE A 688 18.72 15.78 -9.38
CA PHE A 688 17.61 15.90 -8.42
C PHE A 688 16.22 15.76 -9.06
N GLU A 689 16.13 15.60 -10.37
CA GLU A 689 14.89 15.21 -11.04
C GLU A 689 14.62 13.71 -10.87
N ALA A 690 13.34 13.32 -10.76
CA ALA A 690 12.97 11.92 -10.60
C ALA A 690 13.27 11.11 -11.87
N PHE A 691 13.78 9.89 -11.70
CA PHE A 691 14.14 8.93 -12.76
C PHE A 691 15.31 9.34 -13.67
N GLN A 692 15.96 10.48 -13.43
CA GLN A 692 17.13 10.93 -14.20
C GLN A 692 18.42 10.27 -13.70
N GLN A 693 19.34 9.97 -14.63
CA GLN A 693 20.64 9.36 -14.34
C GLN A 693 21.72 10.02 -15.19
N ALA A 694 22.86 10.36 -14.58
CA ALA A 694 23.87 11.21 -15.22
C ALA A 694 24.46 10.62 -16.51
N ASP A 695 24.70 9.29 -16.59
CA ASP A 695 25.19 8.62 -17.80
C ASP A 695 24.67 7.18 -17.93
N GLY A 696 24.22 6.80 -19.12
CA GLY A 696 23.67 5.46 -19.40
C GLY A 696 24.70 4.33 -19.53
N SER A 697 26.00 4.64 -19.45
CA SER A 697 27.10 3.65 -19.55
C SER A 697 27.43 3.02 -18.19
N THR A 698 27.47 3.81 -17.12
CA THR A 698 27.71 3.37 -15.73
C THR A 698 26.53 2.59 -15.15
N SER A 699 25.33 2.78 -15.71
CA SER A 699 24.09 2.02 -15.42
C SER A 699 24.30 0.50 -15.32
N ARG A 700 25.17 -0.08 -16.19
CA ARG A 700 25.43 -1.53 -16.23
C ARG A 700 26.31 -2.07 -15.10
N GLN A 701 26.98 -1.20 -14.34
CA GLN A 701 27.98 -1.60 -13.36
C GLN A 701 27.54 -1.30 -11.92
N TYR A 702 26.68 -0.29 -11.72
CA TYR A 702 26.19 0.11 -10.39
C TYR A 702 24.71 0.56 -10.45
N GLY A 703 23.80 -0.42 -10.60
CA GLY A 703 22.35 -0.19 -10.73
C GLY A 703 21.74 0.68 -9.61
N GLY A 704 20.65 1.39 -9.91
CA GLY A 704 19.96 2.27 -8.96
C GLY A 704 18.70 2.91 -9.54
N SER A 705 17.87 3.49 -8.67
CA SER A 705 16.51 3.97 -9.01
C SER A 705 16.45 5.30 -9.76
N GLY A 706 17.41 6.21 -9.53
CA GLY A 706 17.26 7.61 -9.93
C GLY A 706 16.20 8.38 -9.11
N LEU A 707 15.80 7.86 -7.94
CA LEU A 707 14.77 8.47 -7.08
C LEU A 707 15.33 9.04 -5.78
N GLY A 708 16.33 8.38 -5.17
CA GLY A 708 16.81 8.73 -3.83
C GLY A 708 17.19 10.20 -3.63
N LEU A 709 17.86 10.84 -4.59
CA LEU A 709 18.20 12.28 -4.50
C LEU A 709 16.98 13.20 -4.58
N SER A 710 16.01 12.89 -5.46
CA SER A 710 14.75 13.66 -5.57
C SER A 710 13.92 13.59 -4.28
N ILE A 711 13.83 12.39 -3.69
CA ILE A 711 13.18 12.12 -2.39
C ILE A 711 13.93 12.86 -1.27
N SER A 712 15.27 12.81 -1.27
CA SER A 712 16.11 13.49 -0.26
C SER A 712 15.90 15.00 -0.26
N ARG A 713 15.77 15.62 -1.44
CA ARG A 713 15.51 17.05 -1.59
C ARG A 713 14.16 17.45 -0.97
N GLU A 714 13.11 16.67 -1.23
CA GLU A 714 11.77 17.02 -0.79
C GLU A 714 11.51 16.65 0.69
N PHE A 715 12.15 15.61 1.24
CA PHE A 715 12.20 15.41 2.69
C PHE A 715 12.93 16.55 3.40
N ALA A 716 14.09 17.00 2.90
CA ALA A 716 14.78 18.15 3.48
C ALA A 716 13.88 19.40 3.50
N ARG A 717 13.12 19.64 2.42
CA ARG A 717 12.12 20.72 2.35
C ARG A 717 10.99 20.54 3.38
N LEU A 718 10.44 19.34 3.55
CA LEU A 718 9.43 19.08 4.59
C LEU A 718 9.95 19.35 6.01
N LEU A 719 11.23 19.08 6.26
CA LEU A 719 11.92 19.37 7.53
C LEU A 719 12.25 20.87 7.71
N GLY A 720 11.88 21.75 6.78
CA GLY A 720 12.21 23.18 6.81
C GLY A 720 13.65 23.50 6.39
N GLY A 721 14.32 22.55 5.75
CA GLY A 721 15.70 22.61 5.28
C GLY A 721 15.83 22.55 3.76
N HIS A 722 17.04 22.27 3.26
CA HIS A 722 17.31 22.03 1.84
C HIS A 722 18.57 21.18 1.61
N VAL A 723 18.70 20.59 0.41
CA VAL A 723 19.92 19.90 -0.04
C VAL A 723 20.55 20.70 -1.18
N SER A 724 21.88 20.85 -1.16
CA SER A 724 22.69 21.39 -2.25
C SER A 724 23.84 20.44 -2.60
N VAL A 725 24.51 20.69 -3.74
CA VAL A 725 25.66 19.91 -4.21
C VAL A 725 26.73 20.83 -4.77
N ALA A 726 27.99 20.48 -4.54
CA ALA A 726 29.16 21.01 -5.25
C ALA A 726 30.00 19.82 -5.72
N SER A 727 30.43 19.80 -6.99
CA SER A 727 31.19 18.68 -7.54
C SER A 727 32.08 19.16 -8.69
N GLU A 728 33.22 18.48 -8.89
CA GLU A 728 34.09 18.72 -10.04
C GLU A 728 34.56 17.36 -10.62
N PRO A 729 34.42 17.12 -11.94
CA PRO A 729 34.80 15.86 -12.56
C PRO A 729 36.24 15.45 -12.24
N GLY A 730 36.40 14.22 -11.73
CA GLY A 730 37.69 13.66 -11.32
C GLY A 730 38.22 14.12 -9.96
N LYS A 731 37.46 14.91 -9.18
CA LYS A 731 37.82 15.31 -7.80
C LYS A 731 36.81 14.90 -6.73
N GLY A 732 35.70 14.27 -7.13
CA GLY A 732 34.58 13.91 -6.26
C GLY A 732 33.59 15.05 -6.02
N SER A 733 32.72 14.87 -5.02
CA SER A 733 31.58 15.75 -4.72
C SER A 733 31.45 16.05 -3.23
N VAL A 734 30.65 17.07 -2.92
CA VAL A 734 30.12 17.38 -1.61
C VAL A 734 28.61 17.57 -1.76
N PHE A 735 27.83 16.73 -1.10
CA PHE A 735 26.39 16.90 -0.93
C PHE A 735 26.13 17.47 0.46
N THR A 736 25.44 18.59 0.53
CA THR A 736 25.21 19.32 1.78
C THR A 736 23.73 19.34 2.11
N LEU A 737 23.34 18.82 3.27
CA LEU A 737 22.02 18.96 3.86
C LEU A 737 22.03 20.08 4.90
N TRP A 738 21.11 21.04 4.80
CA TRP A 738 20.85 22.07 5.80
C TRP A 738 19.52 21.80 6.49
N LEU A 739 19.47 21.89 7.82
CA LEU A 739 18.27 21.72 8.65
C LEU A 739 18.16 22.82 9.72
N PRO A 740 16.97 23.31 10.10
CA PRO A 740 16.82 24.25 11.21
C PRO A 740 17.03 23.55 12.56
N VAL A 741 17.69 24.21 13.53
CA VAL A 741 17.88 23.65 14.90
C VAL A 741 16.56 23.59 15.68
N GLN A 742 15.65 24.52 15.39
CA GLN A 742 14.27 24.53 15.89
C GLN A 742 13.31 24.87 14.75
N ARG A 743 12.20 24.14 14.66
CA ARG A 743 11.12 24.38 13.70
C ARG A 743 10.29 25.59 14.13
N SER A 744 10.48 26.74 13.49
CA SER A 744 9.67 27.94 13.71
C SER A 744 8.24 27.72 13.21
N GLY A 745 7.27 27.64 14.11
CA GLY A 745 5.85 27.58 13.76
C GLY A 745 5.36 28.85 13.03
N ASP A 746 4.55 28.65 11.99
CA ASP A 746 3.80 29.65 11.22
C ASP A 746 4.54 30.93 10.82
N ALA A 747 5.31 30.85 9.73
CA ALA A 747 5.90 32.01 9.05
C ALA A 747 5.69 32.02 7.51
N HIS A 748 4.60 31.44 7.00
CA HIS A 748 4.18 31.63 5.59
C HIS A 748 3.43 32.95 5.39
N ALA A 749 4.12 34.06 5.65
CA ALA A 749 3.73 35.39 5.15
C ALA A 749 4.34 35.60 3.75
N VAL A 750 3.53 36.12 2.81
CA VAL A 750 3.90 36.24 1.39
C VAL A 750 5.07 37.22 1.19
N ALA A 751 6.17 36.72 0.63
CA ALA A 751 7.28 37.56 0.18
C ALA A 751 7.03 38.07 -1.25
N SER A 752 6.83 39.38 -1.40
CA SER A 752 6.99 40.11 -2.67
C SER A 752 8.18 41.08 -2.55
N PRO A 753 8.98 41.29 -3.62
CA PRO A 753 10.27 41.98 -3.50
C PRO A 753 10.17 43.51 -3.74
N ALA A 754 10.73 44.33 -2.84
CA ALA A 754 11.23 45.68 -3.17
C ALA A 754 12.12 46.32 -2.05
N ALA A 755 13.32 46.77 -2.47
CA ALA A 755 14.00 48.04 -2.15
C ALA A 755 14.30 48.53 -0.69
N GLU A 756 15.57 48.97 -0.54
CA GLU A 756 16.07 50.18 0.17
C GLU A 756 16.05 50.32 1.70
N ALA A 757 17.17 49.87 2.30
CA ALA A 757 18.10 50.58 3.22
C ALA A 757 17.63 51.72 4.16
N LEU A 758 18.04 51.65 5.45
CA LEU A 758 18.97 52.62 6.07
C LEU A 758 19.41 52.25 7.53
N THR A 759 20.55 52.83 7.92
CA THR A 759 21.38 52.74 9.15
C THR A 759 20.72 52.75 10.56
N VAL A 760 21.04 51.74 11.40
CA VAL A 760 22.08 51.77 12.49
C VAL A 760 22.25 53.08 13.32
N PRO A 761 22.44 53.07 14.67
CA PRO A 761 21.99 52.16 15.76
C PRO A 761 21.50 52.92 17.05
N LEU A 762 21.24 52.23 18.18
CA LEU A 762 21.86 52.48 19.54
C LEU A 762 21.11 51.93 20.77
N THR A 763 21.91 51.64 21.80
CA THR A 763 21.62 51.17 23.16
C THR A 763 20.81 52.11 24.07
N HIS A 764 20.06 51.58 25.06
CA HIS A 764 20.50 51.55 26.50
C HIS A 764 19.54 50.73 27.41
N SER A 765 19.83 50.63 28.72
CA SER A 765 19.26 49.62 29.65
C SER A 765 18.80 50.16 31.02
N ALA A 766 17.96 49.37 31.71
CA ALA A 766 17.50 49.44 33.11
C ALA A 766 16.45 50.52 33.46
N ARG A 767 15.57 50.37 34.47
CA ARG A 767 15.85 49.90 35.85
C ARG A 767 14.58 49.59 36.70
N ARG A 768 14.75 48.75 37.76
CA ARG A 768 13.96 48.64 39.04
C ARG A 768 12.53 48.06 39.00
N ALA A 769 11.94 47.53 40.10
CA ALA A 769 12.40 46.79 41.31
C ALA A 769 11.16 46.46 42.23
N PRO A 770 11.21 45.46 43.15
CA PRO A 770 10.11 45.02 44.04
C PRO A 770 10.41 45.42 45.53
N PRO A 771 10.06 44.68 46.64
CA PRO A 771 9.06 43.63 46.97
C PRO A 771 8.19 44.02 48.21
N PRO A 772 7.63 43.11 49.06
CA PRO A 772 8.40 42.46 50.16
C PRO A 772 8.01 40.99 50.52
N SER A 773 8.70 40.39 51.51
CA SER A 773 8.52 39.00 52.01
C SER A 773 7.97 38.95 53.47
N PRO A 774 8.59 38.45 54.59
CA PRO A 774 9.83 37.67 54.84
C PRO A 774 9.80 36.57 55.98
N VAL A 775 10.90 35.81 56.13
CA VAL A 775 11.41 35.01 57.31
C VAL A 775 10.63 33.76 57.84
N ALA A 776 11.23 32.77 58.54
CA ALA A 776 12.44 32.78 59.40
C ALA A 776 13.42 31.56 59.29
N ARG A 777 14.45 31.56 60.18
CA ARG A 777 15.77 30.87 60.15
C ARG A 777 16.13 30.40 61.60
N PRO A 778 17.30 29.76 62.00
CA PRO A 778 18.68 30.04 61.50
C PRO A 778 19.82 28.96 61.57
N ALA A 779 20.98 29.32 60.95
CA ALA A 779 22.38 28.91 61.28
C ALA A 779 22.83 27.47 60.87
N GLN A 780 24.10 27.00 60.86
CA GLN A 780 25.51 27.51 60.76
C GLN A 780 26.50 26.29 60.66
N GLN A 781 27.81 26.31 60.33
CA GLN A 781 28.84 27.24 59.78
C GLN A 781 30.03 26.38 59.21
N ARG A 782 30.87 26.92 58.31
CA ARG A 782 32.22 26.41 57.84
C ARG A 782 32.26 25.17 56.91
N VAL A 783 33.27 25.01 56.02
CA VAL A 783 34.04 25.96 55.17
C VAL A 783 34.79 25.19 54.04
N GLU A 784 34.98 25.84 52.88
CA GLU A 784 35.91 25.54 51.75
C GLU A 784 35.85 24.26 50.87
N SER A 785 35.88 24.54 49.55
CA SER A 785 36.59 23.86 48.44
C SER A 785 35.80 23.09 47.35
N ALA A 786 36.27 23.31 46.11
CA ALA A 786 35.96 22.65 44.82
C ALA A 786 34.49 22.63 44.27
N PRO A 787 34.26 22.97 43.00
CA PRO A 787 32.97 22.80 42.32
C PRO A 787 32.91 21.53 41.45
N ILE A 788 31.75 20.86 41.40
CA ILE A 788 31.40 19.92 40.34
C ILE A 788 29.99 20.26 39.84
N SER A 789 29.85 20.44 38.53
CA SER A 789 28.59 20.32 37.80
C SER A 789 28.73 19.12 36.88
N THR A 790 27.73 18.24 36.84
CA THR A 790 27.67 17.11 35.90
C THR A 790 26.32 17.12 35.17
N PRO A 791 26.31 17.11 33.83
CA PRO A 791 25.08 16.97 33.05
C PRO A 791 24.60 15.52 33.06
N ILE A 792 23.28 15.33 32.90
CA ILE A 792 22.68 14.00 32.74
C ILE A 792 22.89 13.58 31.29
N ASN A 793 23.59 12.45 31.06
CA ASN A 793 23.99 11.99 29.75
C ASN A 793 23.32 10.65 29.41
N ASN A 794 22.25 10.69 28.60
CA ASN A 794 21.58 9.48 28.11
C ASN A 794 22.37 8.84 26.95
N ALA A 795 23.46 8.18 27.29
CA ALA A 795 23.89 6.97 26.58
C ALA A 795 23.12 5.76 27.18
N PRO A 796 23.05 4.61 26.49
CA PRO A 796 22.74 3.36 27.19
C PRO A 796 23.76 3.19 28.33
N GLN A 797 23.29 2.99 29.56
CA GLN A 797 24.14 2.99 30.76
C GLN A 797 24.89 1.65 30.89
N THR A 798 25.93 1.45 30.08
CA THR A 798 26.81 0.28 30.20
C THR A 798 27.68 0.37 31.45
N ILE A 799 27.62 -0.63 32.32
CA ILE A 799 28.57 -0.75 33.43
C ILE A 799 29.95 -1.17 32.92
N ALA A 800 31.00 -0.77 33.65
CA ALA A 800 32.35 -1.24 33.36
C ALA A 800 32.46 -2.75 33.68
N ASP A 801 32.92 -3.54 32.70
CA ASP A 801 33.05 -4.99 32.78
C ASP A 801 34.41 -5.48 32.21
N ASP A 802 34.67 -6.79 32.28
CA ASP A 802 35.99 -7.35 31.97
C ASP A 802 36.17 -7.68 30.47
N ARG A 803 35.24 -7.31 29.58
CA ARG A 803 35.24 -7.77 28.16
C ARG A 803 36.55 -7.48 27.41
N ALA A 804 37.22 -6.39 27.77
CA ALA A 804 38.46 -5.92 27.14
C ALA A 804 39.74 -6.40 27.82
N ASN A 805 39.66 -7.03 29.01
CA ASN A 805 40.84 -7.37 29.82
C ASN A 805 40.58 -8.57 30.76
N ARG A 806 40.12 -9.68 30.17
CA ARG A 806 39.84 -10.95 30.85
C ARG A 806 41.06 -11.46 31.62
N ARG A 807 40.84 -11.95 32.84
CA ARG A 807 41.88 -12.46 33.75
C ARG A 807 41.85 -13.99 33.82
N HIS A 808 40.72 -14.61 33.50
CA HIS A 808 40.50 -16.05 33.69
C HIS A 808 39.90 -16.68 32.43
N GLU A 809 40.71 -17.49 31.72
CA GLU A 809 40.33 -18.07 30.41
C GLU A 809 39.02 -18.91 30.46
N ASN A 810 38.74 -19.58 31.58
CA ASN A 810 37.60 -20.50 31.74
C ASN A 810 36.63 -20.16 32.90
N ARG A 811 36.62 -18.91 33.39
CA ARG A 811 35.69 -18.46 34.45
C ARG A 811 35.05 -17.12 34.09
N LEU A 812 34.13 -17.14 33.12
CA LEU A 812 33.39 -15.98 32.64
C LEU A 812 31.90 -16.14 32.96
N ILE A 813 31.30 -15.17 33.63
CA ILE A 813 29.84 -15.07 33.82
C ILE A 813 29.32 -13.89 33.01
N LEU A 814 28.26 -14.12 32.23
CA LEU A 814 27.60 -13.07 31.46
C LEU A 814 26.22 -12.76 32.06
N ALA A 815 25.93 -11.49 32.34
CA ALA A 815 24.63 -11.03 32.82
C ALA A 815 23.87 -10.27 31.72
N ILE A 816 22.64 -10.69 31.46
CA ILE A 816 21.69 -10.02 30.56
C ILE A 816 20.59 -9.43 31.45
N GLU A 817 20.64 -8.11 31.63
CA GLU A 817 20.05 -7.40 32.77
C GLU A 817 19.88 -5.90 32.46
N ASP A 818 18.67 -5.34 32.57
CA ASP A 818 18.41 -3.93 32.31
C ASP A 818 18.47 -3.03 33.57
N ASP A 819 18.36 -3.61 34.77
CA ASP A 819 18.53 -2.88 36.04
C ASP A 819 20.02 -2.67 36.34
N ILE A 820 20.54 -1.49 35.98
CA ILE A 820 21.95 -1.12 36.09
C ILE A 820 22.49 -1.20 37.54
N PRO A 821 21.84 -0.61 38.58
CA PRO A 821 22.19 -0.86 39.98
C PRO A 821 22.26 -2.34 40.37
N PHE A 822 21.37 -3.18 39.83
CA PHE A 822 21.41 -4.63 40.08
C PHE A 822 22.55 -5.33 39.33
N ALA A 823 22.84 -4.92 38.09
CA ALA A 823 23.99 -5.41 37.31
C ALA A 823 25.33 -5.11 38.00
N GLU A 824 25.48 -3.96 38.66
CA GLU A 824 26.66 -3.66 39.51
C GLU A 824 26.77 -4.61 40.71
N ILE A 825 25.65 -4.93 41.38
CA ILE A 825 25.61 -5.89 42.48
C ILE A 825 25.99 -7.30 41.99
N LEU A 826 25.59 -7.68 40.78
CA LEU A 826 26.01 -8.95 40.16
C LEU A 826 27.51 -8.95 39.86
N ARG A 827 28.05 -7.90 39.22
CA ARG A 827 29.48 -7.73 38.91
C ARG A 827 30.33 -7.91 40.16
N ASP A 828 30.08 -7.11 41.19
CA ASP A 828 30.88 -7.10 42.42
C ASP A 828 30.84 -8.46 43.13
N LEU A 829 29.68 -9.13 43.12
CA LEU A 829 29.53 -10.49 43.67
C LEU A 829 30.25 -11.55 42.84
N THR A 830 30.29 -11.45 41.51
CA THR A 830 31.08 -12.37 40.66
C THR A 830 32.59 -12.16 40.80
N HIS A 831 33.04 -10.91 41.00
CA HIS A 831 34.43 -10.59 41.30
C HIS A 831 34.88 -11.14 42.66
N GLU A 832 34.05 -11.06 43.70
CA GLU A 832 34.31 -11.71 45.00
C GLU A 832 34.35 -13.24 44.93
N LEU A 833 33.70 -13.84 43.93
CA LEU A 833 33.72 -15.27 43.65
C LEU A 833 34.82 -15.68 42.65
N ASP A 834 35.68 -14.73 42.24
CA ASP A 834 36.85 -14.93 41.38
C ASP A 834 36.50 -15.36 39.93
N PHE A 835 35.41 -14.79 39.39
CA PHE A 835 35.01 -14.89 37.98
C PHE A 835 35.22 -13.55 37.26
N ASP A 836 35.58 -13.61 35.96
CA ASP A 836 35.44 -12.48 35.03
C ASP A 836 33.95 -12.24 34.75
N PHE A 837 33.54 -10.99 34.54
CA PHE A 837 32.15 -10.59 34.33
C PHE A 837 31.94 -9.79 33.04
N VAL A 838 30.84 -10.05 32.32
CA VAL A 838 30.41 -9.29 31.13
C VAL A 838 28.91 -8.98 31.19
N HIS A 839 28.51 -7.79 30.72
CA HIS A 839 27.14 -7.29 30.80
C HIS A 839 26.49 -7.00 29.43
N ALA A 840 25.18 -7.26 29.33
CA ALA A 840 24.31 -6.79 28.26
C ALA A 840 23.03 -6.18 28.84
N VAL A 841 22.66 -4.99 28.35
CA VAL A 841 21.44 -4.26 28.76
C VAL A 841 20.18 -4.84 28.12
N ASP A 842 20.33 -5.55 27.00
CA ASP A 842 19.24 -6.05 26.17
C ASP A 842 19.48 -7.48 25.67
N GLY A 843 18.43 -8.14 25.22
CA GLY A 843 18.46 -9.53 24.77
C GLY A 843 19.23 -9.74 23.46
N THR A 844 19.24 -8.77 22.54
CA THR A 844 19.99 -8.85 21.27
C THR A 844 21.49 -8.89 21.53
N THR A 845 21.98 -7.91 22.28
CA THR A 845 23.39 -7.78 22.68
C THR A 845 23.82 -8.99 23.50
N GLY A 846 22.97 -9.47 24.42
CA GLY A 846 23.23 -10.69 25.19
C GLY A 846 23.41 -11.93 24.32
N LEU A 847 22.54 -12.15 23.32
CA LEU A 847 22.64 -13.30 22.41
C LEU A 847 23.94 -13.31 21.58
N ALA A 848 24.38 -12.14 21.10
CA ALA A 848 25.63 -12.00 20.37
C ALA A 848 26.83 -12.32 21.28
N LEU A 849 26.93 -11.67 22.45
CA LEU A 849 28.04 -11.87 23.38
C LEU A 849 28.11 -13.32 23.93
N VAL A 850 26.98 -14.00 24.15
CA VAL A 850 26.98 -15.41 24.56
C VAL A 850 27.51 -16.32 23.45
N ARG A 851 27.21 -16.04 22.17
CA ARG A 851 27.78 -16.78 21.03
C ARG A 851 29.28 -16.55 20.88
N ASP A 852 29.70 -15.29 20.88
CA ASP A 852 31.07 -14.88 20.56
C ASP A 852 32.06 -15.18 21.70
N MET A 853 31.63 -15.02 22.96
CA MET A 853 32.51 -15.16 24.14
C MET A 853 32.42 -16.51 24.84
N GLN A 854 31.43 -17.35 24.52
CA GLN A 854 31.19 -18.68 25.10
C GLN A 854 31.31 -18.68 26.65
N PRO A 855 30.48 -17.90 27.37
CA PRO A 855 30.58 -17.73 28.80
C PRO A 855 30.30 -19.03 29.55
N THR A 856 30.95 -19.19 30.70
CA THR A 856 30.86 -20.39 31.55
C THR A 856 29.49 -20.52 32.21
N ALA A 857 28.77 -19.41 32.43
CA ALA A 857 27.36 -19.37 32.80
C ALA A 857 26.70 -18.05 32.39
N VAL A 858 25.36 -18.04 32.29
CA VAL A 858 24.56 -16.82 32.03
C VAL A 858 23.57 -16.55 33.17
N LEU A 859 23.52 -15.29 33.60
CA LEU A 859 22.47 -14.71 34.44
C LEU A 859 21.52 -13.89 33.55
N LEU A 860 20.21 -14.03 33.74
CA LEU A 860 19.22 -13.52 32.77
C LEU A 860 17.94 -13.04 33.45
N ASP A 861 17.55 -11.77 33.30
CA ASP A 861 16.16 -11.34 33.59
C ASP A 861 15.23 -11.67 32.42
N VAL A 862 13.97 -11.90 32.75
CA VAL A 862 12.82 -12.00 31.85
C VAL A 862 12.37 -10.63 31.33
N GLY A 863 12.62 -9.54 32.08
CA GLY A 863 12.06 -8.20 31.91
C GLY A 863 12.66 -7.28 30.83
N LEU A 864 13.62 -7.78 30.04
CA LEU A 864 14.47 -6.98 29.13
C LEU A 864 13.68 -6.10 28.13
N PRO A 865 14.20 -4.92 27.74
CA PRO A 865 13.44 -3.89 27.03
C PRO A 865 13.11 -4.21 25.56
N ASP A 866 13.86 -5.11 24.92
CA ASP A 866 13.72 -5.41 23.48
C ASP A 866 12.99 -6.73 23.18
N ARG A 867 12.98 -7.67 24.12
CA ARG A 867 12.30 -8.97 24.05
C ARG A 867 12.26 -9.64 25.43
N SER A 868 11.30 -10.53 25.68
CA SER A 868 11.31 -11.29 26.93
C SER A 868 12.54 -12.19 27.05
N GLY A 869 13.18 -12.20 28.22
CA GLY A 869 14.29 -13.11 28.51
C GLY A 869 13.92 -14.60 28.46
N LEU A 870 12.64 -14.96 28.55
CA LEU A 870 12.20 -16.34 28.29
C LEU A 870 12.41 -16.74 26.81
N THR A 871 12.29 -15.79 25.88
CA THR A 871 12.61 -15.98 24.46
C THR A 871 14.12 -16.06 24.24
N VAL A 872 14.91 -15.27 24.98
CA VAL A 872 16.39 -15.34 24.97
C VAL A 872 16.86 -16.73 25.45
N LEU A 873 16.31 -17.22 26.57
CA LEU A 873 16.56 -18.57 27.09
C LEU A 873 16.21 -19.63 26.04
N GLU A 874 15.05 -19.52 25.40
CA GLU A 874 14.60 -20.47 24.38
C GLU A 874 15.52 -20.51 23.15
N TRP A 875 15.99 -19.38 22.63
CA TRP A 875 16.94 -19.39 21.52
C TRP A 875 18.32 -19.93 21.94
N LEU A 876 18.84 -19.52 23.09
CA LEU A 876 20.11 -20.07 23.63
C LEU A 876 20.04 -21.58 23.84
N LYS A 877 18.88 -22.13 24.23
CA LYS A 877 18.69 -23.58 24.43
C LYS A 877 18.38 -24.36 23.15
N ASN A 878 18.02 -23.68 22.07
CA ASN A 878 17.85 -24.29 20.73
C ASN A 878 19.13 -24.25 19.88
N ASP A 879 20.05 -23.32 20.13
CA ASP A 879 21.33 -23.19 19.41
C ASP A 879 22.36 -24.25 19.86
N PRO A 880 22.86 -25.13 18.96
CA PRO A 880 23.88 -26.14 19.32
C PRO A 880 25.14 -25.58 19.96
N ALA A 881 25.53 -24.34 19.61
CA ALA A 881 26.74 -23.70 20.12
C ALA A 881 26.57 -23.13 21.54
N THR A 882 25.34 -22.90 22.02
CA THR A 882 25.11 -22.25 23.33
C THR A 882 24.18 -23.02 24.27
N ARG A 883 23.44 -24.04 23.80
CA ARG A 883 22.47 -24.80 24.63
C ARG A 883 23.07 -25.51 25.84
N HIS A 884 24.34 -25.86 25.78
CA HIS A 884 25.07 -26.53 26.86
C HIS A 884 25.47 -25.56 28.00
N ILE A 885 25.45 -24.25 27.77
CA ILE A 885 25.79 -23.23 28.76
C ILE A 885 24.71 -23.21 29.87
N PRO A 886 25.08 -23.27 31.16
CA PRO A 886 24.11 -23.20 32.25
C PRO A 886 23.58 -21.76 32.41
N ILE A 887 22.24 -21.62 32.41
CA ILE A 887 21.55 -20.33 32.50
C ILE A 887 20.70 -20.30 33.77
N HIS A 888 20.76 -19.24 34.55
CA HIS A 888 19.95 -19.04 35.76
C HIS A 888 19.15 -17.74 35.65
N ILE A 889 17.84 -17.82 35.84
CA ILE A 889 16.96 -16.65 35.68
C ILE A 889 16.81 -15.89 37.00
N VAL A 890 16.87 -14.56 36.92
CA VAL A 890 16.72 -13.62 38.05
C VAL A 890 15.71 -12.56 37.66
N SER A 891 14.49 -12.58 38.21
CA SER A 891 13.40 -11.72 37.73
C SER A 891 12.41 -11.28 38.80
N ALA A 892 11.67 -10.20 38.56
CA ALA A 892 10.69 -9.63 39.48
C ALA A 892 9.28 -10.27 39.41
N THR A 893 9.00 -11.14 38.43
CA THR A 893 7.68 -11.76 38.23
C THR A 893 7.76 -13.28 38.18
N ASP A 894 7.02 -13.98 39.03
CA ASP A 894 7.22 -15.43 39.24
C ASP A 894 6.85 -16.28 38.02
N HIS A 895 7.90 -16.75 37.35
CA HIS A 895 7.85 -17.65 36.20
C HIS A 895 8.70 -18.90 36.44
N ALA A 896 8.93 -19.28 37.70
CA ALA A 896 9.90 -20.31 38.08
C ALA A 896 9.72 -21.64 37.32
N GLU A 897 8.48 -22.15 37.22
CA GLU A 897 8.18 -23.40 36.52
C GLU A 897 8.48 -23.29 35.01
N LYS A 898 8.05 -22.19 34.38
CA LYS A 898 8.27 -21.93 32.95
C LYS A 898 9.76 -21.78 32.59
N ALA A 899 10.54 -21.16 33.47
CA ALA A 899 11.99 -21.03 33.32
C ALA A 899 12.71 -22.39 33.42
N LEU A 900 12.38 -23.20 34.44
CA LEU A 900 12.99 -24.51 34.65
C LEU A 900 12.63 -25.50 33.53
N HIS A 901 11.37 -25.51 33.06
CA HIS A 901 10.94 -26.31 31.91
C HIS A 901 11.62 -25.91 30.58
N LEU A 902 12.14 -24.69 30.46
CA LEU A 902 12.95 -24.24 29.32
C LEU A 902 14.45 -24.59 29.44
N GLY A 903 14.88 -25.30 30.49
CA GLY A 903 16.27 -25.70 30.68
C GLY A 903 17.14 -24.69 31.42
N ALA A 904 16.54 -23.81 32.22
CA ALA A 904 17.27 -23.04 33.23
C ALA A 904 17.74 -23.95 34.39
N VAL A 905 18.92 -23.68 34.93
CA VAL A 905 19.55 -24.41 36.04
C VAL A 905 18.99 -24.00 37.41
N GLY A 906 18.35 -22.83 37.48
CA GLY A 906 17.73 -22.28 38.67
C GLY A 906 16.98 -20.99 38.37
N TYR A 907 16.27 -20.50 39.39
CA TYR A 907 15.39 -19.33 39.32
C TYR A 907 15.47 -18.53 40.63
N THR A 908 15.32 -17.20 40.58
CA THR A 908 15.48 -16.30 41.73
C THR A 908 14.59 -15.06 41.58
N LEU A 909 13.86 -14.70 42.64
CA LEU A 909 12.89 -13.59 42.63
C LEU A 909 13.51 -12.27 43.14
N LYS A 910 13.59 -11.25 42.28
CA LYS A 910 13.96 -9.88 42.70
C LYS A 910 12.88 -9.32 43.65
N PRO A 911 13.23 -8.64 44.76
CA PRO A 911 14.58 -8.44 45.29
C PRO A 911 15.03 -9.57 46.22
N THR A 912 16.18 -10.20 45.92
CA THR A 912 16.80 -11.22 46.79
C THR A 912 17.93 -10.69 47.66
N ALA A 913 18.13 -11.33 48.82
CA ALA A 913 19.35 -11.17 49.60
C ALA A 913 20.59 -11.66 48.83
N ARG A 914 21.72 -10.96 49.03
CA ARG A 914 23.03 -11.26 48.40
C ARG A 914 23.46 -12.72 48.56
N THR A 915 23.17 -13.33 49.71
CA THR A 915 23.46 -14.75 50.00
C THR A 915 22.70 -15.72 49.10
N THR A 916 21.53 -15.35 48.57
CA THR A 916 20.77 -16.18 47.61
C THR A 916 21.39 -16.13 46.21
N LEU A 917 21.92 -14.98 45.81
CA LEU A 917 22.66 -14.83 44.55
C LEU A 917 24.03 -15.54 44.62
N GLU A 918 24.72 -15.45 45.77
CA GLU A 918 25.96 -16.20 46.01
C GLU A 918 25.72 -17.71 45.90
N ALA A 919 24.64 -18.21 46.51
CA ALA A 919 24.23 -19.62 46.41
C ALA A 919 23.87 -20.03 44.97
N ALA A 920 23.29 -19.14 44.16
CA ALA A 920 23.01 -19.38 42.74
C ALA A 920 24.31 -19.50 41.93
N ILE A 921 25.27 -18.58 42.10
CA ILE A 921 26.55 -18.60 41.39
C ILE A 921 27.40 -19.82 41.80
N ARG A 922 27.47 -20.15 43.09
CA ARG A 922 28.14 -21.39 43.56
C ARG A 922 27.46 -22.67 43.07
N ARG A 923 26.13 -22.66 42.88
CA ARG A 923 25.40 -23.78 42.26
C ARG A 923 25.76 -23.94 40.78
N LEU A 924 25.92 -22.85 40.04
CA LEU A 924 26.44 -22.88 38.67
C LEU A 924 27.88 -23.44 38.64
N GLU A 925 28.78 -22.92 39.48
CA GLU A 925 30.16 -23.41 39.61
C GLU A 925 30.24 -24.92 39.92
N SER A 926 29.42 -25.41 40.85
CA SER A 926 29.39 -26.84 41.20
C SER A 926 28.92 -27.78 40.06
N ARG A 927 28.16 -27.27 39.09
CA ARG A 927 27.69 -28.02 37.92
C ARG A 927 28.79 -28.17 36.85
N LEU A 928 29.73 -27.23 36.82
CA LEU A 928 30.77 -27.08 35.78
C LEU A 928 32.04 -27.93 36.04
N GLN A 929 32.28 -28.37 37.29
CA GLN A 929 33.43 -29.22 37.61
C GLN A 929 33.27 -30.61 36.98
N GLN A 930 33.92 -30.82 35.84
CA GLN A 930 33.83 -32.07 35.08
C GLN A 930 34.29 -33.29 35.89
N ARG A 931 33.33 -34.18 36.16
CA ARG A 931 33.53 -35.60 36.49
C ARG A 931 32.78 -36.42 35.45
N MET A 932 33.15 -37.70 35.30
CA MET A 932 32.33 -38.66 34.56
C MET A 932 30.89 -38.60 35.08
N LYS A 933 29.95 -38.43 34.15
CA LYS A 933 28.52 -38.34 34.44
C LYS A 933 27.92 -39.73 34.49
N ARG A 934 27.16 -40.05 35.54
CA ARG A 934 26.52 -41.37 35.67
C ARG A 934 25.04 -41.30 35.38
N VAL A 935 24.59 -42.11 34.43
CA VAL A 935 23.17 -42.33 34.13
C VAL A 935 22.78 -43.73 34.61
N LEU A 936 21.66 -43.81 35.33
CA LEU A 936 20.99 -45.07 35.64
C LEU A 936 19.90 -45.29 34.59
N VAL A 937 19.89 -46.46 33.94
CA VAL A 937 18.83 -46.88 33.01
C VAL A 937 18.08 -48.04 33.66
N ILE A 938 16.76 -47.96 33.72
CA ILE A 938 15.88 -48.94 34.36
C ILE A 938 14.90 -49.43 33.29
N GLU A 939 15.14 -50.65 32.80
CA GLU A 939 14.50 -51.22 31.60
C GLU A 939 14.45 -52.75 31.74
N ASP A 940 13.31 -53.37 31.46
CA ASP A 940 13.12 -54.82 31.71
C ASP A 940 13.53 -55.70 30.51
N ASP A 941 13.37 -55.22 29.28
CA ASP A 941 13.95 -55.83 28.09
C ASP A 941 15.44 -55.50 27.97
N ALA A 942 16.28 -56.50 28.21
CA ALA A 942 17.72 -56.42 28.05
C ALA A 942 18.19 -55.97 26.64
N ALA A 943 17.38 -56.20 25.59
CA ALA A 943 17.69 -55.70 24.24
C ALA A 943 17.44 -54.19 24.12
N MET A 944 16.36 -53.67 24.72
CA MET A 944 16.10 -52.23 24.79
C MET A 944 17.10 -51.53 25.72
N GLY A 945 17.41 -52.12 26.88
CA GLY A 945 18.40 -51.60 27.82
C GLY A 945 19.81 -51.48 27.22
N GLU A 946 20.26 -52.50 26.48
CA GLU A 946 21.55 -52.44 25.78
C GLU A 946 21.52 -51.49 24.57
N SER A 947 20.38 -51.33 23.90
CA SER A 947 20.20 -50.30 22.86
C SER A 947 20.25 -48.88 23.42
N ILE A 948 19.67 -48.64 24.60
CA ILE A 948 19.74 -47.34 25.30
C ILE A 948 21.17 -47.08 25.78
N ARG A 949 21.87 -48.10 26.29
CA ARG A 949 23.31 -48.01 26.61
C ARG A 949 24.12 -47.61 25.38
N ALA A 950 24.02 -48.35 24.28
CA ALA A 950 24.79 -48.09 23.06
C ALA A 950 24.50 -46.70 22.46
N LEU A 951 23.26 -46.21 22.57
CA LEU A 951 22.85 -44.89 22.12
C LEU A 951 23.48 -43.76 22.94
N LEU A 952 23.47 -43.88 24.27
CA LEU A 952 23.82 -42.80 25.20
C LEU A 952 25.29 -42.84 25.67
N GLN A 953 26.02 -43.93 25.43
CA GLN A 953 27.40 -44.09 25.87
C GLN A 953 28.33 -43.08 25.17
N SER A 954 29.19 -42.43 25.95
CA SER A 954 30.11 -41.39 25.48
C SER A 954 31.44 -41.42 26.22
N ALA A 955 32.43 -40.66 25.76
CA ALA A 955 33.72 -40.52 26.45
C ALA A 955 33.64 -39.84 27.84
N THR A 956 32.49 -39.27 28.21
CA THR A 956 32.26 -38.57 29.49
C THR A 956 31.07 -39.11 30.29
N THR A 957 30.39 -40.15 29.79
CA THR A 957 29.15 -40.70 30.36
C THR A 957 29.26 -42.20 30.62
N GLU A 958 29.05 -42.60 31.88
CA GLU A 958 28.99 -43.97 32.36
C GLU A 958 27.52 -44.39 32.56
N ILE A 959 27.15 -45.60 32.11
CA ILE A 959 25.77 -46.08 32.10
C ILE A 959 25.64 -47.38 32.89
N VAL A 960 25.03 -47.26 34.07
CA VAL A 960 24.56 -48.40 34.88
C VAL A 960 23.16 -48.76 34.39
N ALA A 961 22.91 -50.05 34.20
CA ALA A 961 21.60 -50.56 33.80
C ALA A 961 21.09 -51.52 34.88
N ALA A 962 19.85 -51.33 35.31
CA ALA A 962 19.14 -52.15 36.29
C ALA A 962 17.88 -52.75 35.65
N ALA A 963 17.62 -54.02 35.90
CA ALA A 963 16.50 -54.74 35.26
C ALA A 963 15.24 -54.81 36.14
N THR A 964 15.31 -54.31 37.38
CA THR A 964 14.22 -54.33 38.36
C THR A 964 14.23 -53.07 39.22
N LEU A 965 13.09 -52.74 39.82
CA LEU A 965 12.95 -51.64 40.77
C LEU A 965 13.84 -51.84 42.01
N ALA A 966 13.93 -53.07 42.53
CA ALA A 966 14.80 -53.40 43.66
C ALA A 966 16.30 -53.13 43.34
N ASP A 967 16.77 -53.57 42.18
CA ASP A 967 18.16 -53.41 41.72
C ASP A 967 18.49 -51.93 41.47
N ALA A 968 17.55 -51.16 40.93
CA ALA A 968 17.67 -49.71 40.78
C ALA A 968 17.79 -48.97 42.13
N LEU A 969 17.03 -49.40 43.15
CA LEU A 969 17.07 -48.81 44.50
C LEU A 969 18.36 -49.16 45.26
N ASP A 970 18.87 -50.39 45.12
CA ASP A 970 20.18 -50.76 45.64
C ASP A 970 21.31 -49.95 44.97
N HIS A 971 21.22 -49.71 43.65
CA HIS A 971 22.12 -48.82 42.94
C HIS A 971 22.03 -47.36 43.42
N LEU A 972 20.83 -46.82 43.63
CA LEU A 972 20.61 -45.45 44.13
C LEU A 972 21.13 -45.25 45.57
N SER A 973 20.97 -46.26 46.44
CA SER A 973 21.45 -46.19 47.82
C SER A 973 22.98 -46.26 47.93
N SER A 974 23.63 -46.95 46.99
CA SER A 974 25.08 -47.17 46.98
C SER A 974 25.86 -46.17 46.12
N THR A 975 25.25 -45.59 45.09
CA THR A 975 25.93 -44.71 44.12
C THR A 975 25.08 -43.51 43.70
N ARG A 976 25.73 -42.35 43.56
CA ARG A 976 25.10 -41.12 43.06
C ARG A 976 25.10 -41.06 41.53
N PHE A 977 23.93 -40.76 40.97
CA PHE A 977 23.69 -40.55 39.55
C PHE A 977 23.42 -39.07 39.24
N ASP A 978 23.71 -38.65 38.01
CA ASP A 978 23.39 -37.32 37.48
C ASP A 978 22.02 -37.30 36.78
N CYS A 979 21.52 -38.45 36.31
CA CYS A 979 20.22 -38.62 35.67
C CYS A 979 19.72 -40.09 35.77
N VAL A 980 18.41 -40.29 35.75
CA VAL A 980 17.76 -41.61 35.65
C VAL A 980 16.88 -41.66 34.40
N VAL A 981 16.90 -42.77 33.67
CA VAL A 981 15.96 -43.13 32.60
C VAL A 981 15.18 -44.37 33.05
N THR A 982 13.85 -44.37 32.90
CA THR A 982 12.98 -45.49 33.32
C THR A 982 11.79 -45.65 32.39
N ASP A 983 11.33 -46.88 32.12
CA ASP A 983 9.93 -47.10 31.70
C ASP A 983 8.98 -47.08 32.93
N LEU A 984 7.68 -47.11 32.65
CA LEU A 984 6.60 -47.20 33.63
C LEU A 984 6.18 -48.64 33.96
N ALA A 985 6.43 -49.61 33.08
CA ALA A 985 6.26 -51.03 33.35
C ALA A 985 7.59 -51.63 33.84
N LEU A 986 7.57 -52.30 34.99
CA LEU A 986 8.71 -53.02 35.54
C LEU A 986 8.22 -54.40 36.07
N PRO A 987 9.07 -55.43 36.15
CA PRO A 987 8.63 -56.78 36.48
C PRO A 987 8.29 -56.97 37.98
N ASP A 988 8.78 -56.09 38.85
CA ASP A 988 8.64 -56.16 40.32
C ASP A 988 7.90 -54.94 40.92
N GLY A 989 7.41 -54.01 40.10
CA GLY A 989 6.69 -52.81 40.53
C GLY A 989 6.23 -51.97 39.34
N THR A 990 5.94 -50.68 39.55
CA THR A 990 5.73 -49.72 38.46
C THR A 990 6.73 -48.57 38.54
N GLY A 991 7.00 -47.91 37.42
CA GLY A 991 7.82 -46.69 37.43
C GLY A 991 7.25 -45.57 38.31
N TYR A 992 5.95 -45.59 38.64
CA TYR A 992 5.36 -44.65 39.61
C TYR A 992 5.89 -44.88 41.03
N ASP A 993 6.14 -46.12 41.43
CA ASP A 993 6.62 -46.48 42.78
C ASP A 993 8.08 -46.06 43.00
N LEU A 994 8.88 -46.04 41.92
CA LEU A 994 10.21 -45.42 41.89
C LEU A 994 10.11 -43.91 42.13
N LEU A 995 9.21 -43.23 41.40
CA LEU A 995 9.07 -41.77 41.47
C LEU A 995 8.56 -41.32 42.85
N GLU A 996 7.66 -42.05 43.48
CA GLU A 996 7.18 -41.75 44.84
C GLU A 996 8.31 -41.91 45.90
N GLN A 997 9.20 -42.89 45.74
CA GLN A 997 10.37 -43.05 46.62
C GLN A 997 11.45 -41.97 46.37
N LEU A 998 11.77 -41.66 45.11
CA LEU A 998 12.70 -40.58 44.75
C LEU A 998 12.21 -39.19 45.20
N ALA A 999 10.90 -39.01 45.31
CA ALA A 999 10.28 -37.79 45.84
C ALA A 999 10.35 -37.69 47.37
N ALA A 1000 10.27 -38.82 48.07
CA ALA A 1000 10.35 -38.89 49.52
C ALA A 1000 11.77 -38.59 50.06
N ASP A 1001 12.82 -38.97 49.33
CA ASP A 1001 14.21 -38.70 49.73
C ASP A 1001 14.68 -37.30 49.31
N VAL A 1002 14.88 -36.43 50.32
CA VAL A 1002 15.38 -35.06 50.19
C VAL A 1002 16.72 -34.97 49.45
N THR A 1003 17.54 -36.02 49.44
CA THR A 1003 18.83 -36.05 48.73
C THR A 1003 18.69 -36.33 47.24
N HIS A 1004 17.56 -36.89 46.79
CA HIS A 1004 17.30 -37.22 45.38
C HIS A 1004 16.29 -36.29 44.67
N GLN A 1005 15.53 -35.46 45.42
CA GLN A 1005 14.53 -34.49 44.91
C GLN A 1005 14.99 -33.51 43.80
N THR A 1006 16.29 -33.38 43.53
CA THR A 1006 16.83 -32.50 42.46
C THR A 1006 17.47 -33.24 41.29
N MET A 1007 17.37 -34.57 41.28
CA MET A 1007 17.82 -35.43 40.18
C MET A 1007 16.79 -35.42 39.05
N PRO A 1008 17.20 -35.25 37.78
CA PRO A 1008 16.30 -35.37 36.63
C PRO A 1008 16.01 -36.84 36.34
N VAL A 1009 14.72 -37.16 36.19
CA VAL A 1009 14.25 -38.48 35.74
C VAL A 1009 13.54 -38.32 34.40
N ILE A 1010 13.89 -39.16 33.43
CA ILE A 1010 13.32 -39.22 32.09
C ILE A 1010 12.48 -40.48 31.98
N VAL A 1011 11.22 -40.34 31.55
CA VAL A 1011 10.32 -41.48 31.32
C VAL A 1011 10.38 -41.86 29.84
N TYR A 1012 10.97 -43.02 29.55
CA TYR A 1012 11.04 -43.61 28.22
C TYR A 1012 9.94 -44.68 28.11
N THR A 1013 8.86 -44.41 27.38
CA THR A 1013 7.73 -45.33 27.29
C THR A 1013 7.10 -45.35 25.89
N GLY A 1014 6.79 -46.55 25.40
CA GLY A 1014 6.28 -46.75 24.03
C GLY A 1014 4.79 -46.41 23.82
N ARG A 1015 4.05 -46.10 24.88
CA ARG A 1015 2.61 -45.78 24.84
C ARG A 1015 2.36 -44.28 24.99
N MET A 1016 1.33 -43.76 24.32
CA MET A 1016 0.88 -42.39 24.57
C MET A 1016 0.20 -42.31 25.94
N LEU A 1017 0.70 -41.41 26.79
CA LEU A 1017 0.10 -41.08 28.08
C LEU A 1017 -1.16 -40.24 27.86
N SER A 1018 -2.21 -40.52 28.64
CA SER A 1018 -3.36 -39.63 28.77
C SER A 1018 -3.01 -38.37 29.59
N GLY A 1019 -3.77 -37.29 29.41
CA GLY A 1019 -3.57 -36.05 30.18
C GLY A 1019 -3.67 -36.27 31.70
N ASP A 1020 -4.52 -37.19 32.15
CA ASP A 1020 -4.65 -37.59 33.55
C ASP A 1020 -3.41 -38.36 34.06
N GLU A 1021 -2.81 -39.24 33.24
CA GLU A 1021 -1.55 -39.91 33.58
C GLU A 1021 -0.38 -38.93 33.64
N GLU A 1022 -0.33 -37.94 32.75
CA GLU A 1022 0.68 -36.89 32.80
C GLU A 1022 0.50 -36.00 34.05
N HIS A 1023 -0.73 -35.59 34.37
CA HIS A 1023 -1.03 -34.86 35.61
C HIS A 1023 -0.70 -35.68 36.86
N ARG A 1024 -0.94 -37.00 36.83
CA ARG A 1024 -0.55 -37.90 37.91
C ARG A 1024 0.96 -37.98 38.07
N LEU A 1025 1.74 -38.06 36.99
CA LEU A 1025 3.21 -38.02 37.04
C LEU A 1025 3.73 -36.67 37.58
N ARG A 1026 3.19 -35.54 37.12
CA ARG A 1026 3.52 -34.18 37.61
C ARG A 1026 3.32 -34.03 39.13
N ARG A 1027 2.39 -34.78 39.73
CA ARG A 1027 2.10 -34.74 41.18
C ARG A 1027 3.25 -35.26 42.05
N TYR A 1028 4.10 -36.15 41.53
CA TYR A 1028 5.12 -36.82 42.33
C TYR A 1028 6.48 -36.13 42.34
N SER A 1029 6.82 -35.21 41.43
CA SER A 1029 8.11 -34.51 41.53
C SER A 1029 8.14 -33.14 40.86
N LYS A 1030 8.96 -32.25 41.44
CA LYS A 1030 9.32 -30.93 40.91
C LYS A 1030 10.56 -30.97 39.98
N SER A 1031 11.11 -32.14 39.68
CA SER A 1031 12.32 -32.32 38.84
C SER A 1031 12.11 -33.14 37.56
N ILE A 1032 10.92 -33.72 37.34
CA ILE A 1032 10.64 -34.57 36.17
C ILE A 1032 10.21 -33.71 34.99
N ILE A 1033 10.90 -33.86 33.86
CA ILE A 1033 10.45 -33.32 32.57
C ILE A 1033 9.82 -34.47 31.78
N ILE A 1034 8.49 -34.51 31.80
CA ILE A 1034 7.70 -35.49 31.08
C ILE A 1034 7.64 -35.06 29.62
N LYS A 1035 8.43 -35.73 28.77
CA LYS A 1035 8.23 -35.78 27.33
C LYS A 1035 8.32 -37.24 26.95
N GLY A 1036 7.20 -37.86 26.56
CA GLY A 1036 7.22 -39.25 26.10
C GLY A 1036 8.15 -39.39 24.90
N ALA A 1037 9.33 -39.97 25.12
CA ALA A 1037 10.37 -40.09 24.10
C ALA A 1037 10.02 -41.25 23.15
N LYS A 1038 9.10 -40.99 22.21
CA LYS A 1038 8.56 -41.93 21.21
C LYS A 1038 9.62 -42.57 20.30
N SER A 1039 10.88 -42.14 20.35
CA SER A 1039 11.97 -42.66 19.53
C SER A 1039 13.35 -42.46 20.20
N PRO A 1040 14.37 -43.26 19.86
CA PRO A 1040 15.70 -43.20 20.48
C PRO A 1040 16.37 -41.83 20.34
N GLU A 1041 16.24 -41.18 19.18
CA GLU A 1041 16.87 -39.88 18.88
C GLU A 1041 16.39 -38.78 19.84
N ARG A 1042 15.16 -38.89 20.34
CA ARG A 1042 14.56 -37.95 21.29
C ARG A 1042 15.05 -38.17 22.72
N LEU A 1043 15.29 -39.41 23.12
CA LEU A 1043 15.95 -39.73 24.40
C LEU A 1043 17.38 -39.15 24.42
N LEU A 1044 18.11 -39.23 23.31
CA LEU A 1044 19.44 -38.66 23.14
C LEU A 1044 19.44 -37.11 23.25
N ASP A 1045 18.46 -36.40 22.69
CA ASP A 1045 18.42 -34.93 22.79
C ASP A 1045 18.11 -34.42 24.21
N GLU A 1046 17.24 -35.11 24.96
CA GLU A 1046 16.97 -34.77 26.36
C GLU A 1046 18.18 -35.10 27.27
N VAL A 1047 18.79 -36.29 27.14
CA VAL A 1047 19.96 -36.67 27.96
C VAL A 1047 21.14 -35.73 27.72
N THR A 1048 21.43 -35.37 26.47
CA THR A 1048 22.52 -34.41 26.15
C THR A 1048 22.23 -32.99 26.67
N LEU A 1049 20.95 -32.58 26.75
CA LEU A 1049 20.54 -31.33 27.39
C LEU A 1049 20.80 -31.35 28.90
N PHE A 1050 20.39 -32.41 29.61
CA PHE A 1050 20.56 -32.49 31.07
C PHE A 1050 22.00 -32.71 31.51
N LEU A 1051 22.79 -33.47 30.76
CA LEU A 1051 24.20 -33.72 31.08
C LEU A 1051 25.14 -32.56 30.69
N HIS A 1052 24.63 -31.52 30.00
CA HIS A 1052 25.39 -30.35 29.57
C HIS A 1052 26.62 -30.71 28.69
N SER A 1053 26.49 -31.76 27.88
CA SER A 1053 27.54 -32.27 27.00
C SER A 1053 27.65 -31.45 25.70
N VAL A 1054 28.87 -31.11 25.28
CA VAL A 1054 29.11 -30.38 24.02
C VAL A 1054 28.92 -31.33 22.82
N GLU A 1055 28.08 -30.94 21.85
CA GLU A 1055 27.70 -31.79 20.70
C GLU A 1055 28.89 -32.25 19.83
N SER A 1056 29.96 -31.46 19.78
CA SER A 1056 31.21 -31.80 19.09
C SER A 1056 31.96 -33.02 19.67
N SER A 1057 31.60 -33.47 20.88
CA SER A 1057 32.13 -34.68 21.52
C SER A 1057 31.34 -35.97 21.21
N LEU A 1058 30.20 -35.86 20.52
CA LEU A 1058 29.36 -36.99 20.12
C LEU A 1058 29.78 -37.57 18.76
N ALA A 1059 29.40 -38.82 18.50
CA ALA A 1059 29.67 -39.48 17.22
C ALA A 1059 28.89 -38.83 16.05
N PRO A 1060 29.39 -38.86 14.80
CA PRO A 1060 28.71 -38.27 13.64
C PRO A 1060 27.30 -38.83 13.36
N GLU A 1061 27.01 -40.04 13.82
CA GLU A 1061 25.69 -40.67 13.71
C GLU A 1061 24.70 -40.12 14.76
N GLN A 1062 25.12 -40.05 16.03
CA GLN A 1062 24.39 -39.34 17.10
C GLN A 1062 24.09 -37.88 16.71
N GLN A 1063 25.06 -37.17 16.12
CA GLN A 1063 24.86 -35.79 15.62
C GLN A 1063 23.81 -35.71 14.50
N ARG A 1064 23.72 -36.72 13.61
CA ARG A 1064 22.69 -36.79 12.56
C ARG A 1064 21.31 -37.04 13.16
N MET A 1065 21.20 -38.00 14.09
CA MET A 1065 19.97 -38.31 14.82
C MET A 1065 19.40 -37.07 15.54
N LEU A 1066 20.26 -36.33 16.24
CA LEU A 1066 19.90 -35.07 16.91
C LEU A 1066 19.38 -34.01 15.92
N ARG A 1067 20.03 -33.85 14.76
CA ARG A 1067 19.57 -32.90 13.72
C ARG A 1067 18.20 -33.27 13.16
N THR A 1068 17.92 -34.57 12.95
CA THR A 1068 16.62 -35.03 12.45
C THR A 1068 15.48 -34.78 13.44
N VAL A 1069 15.71 -34.92 14.76
CA VAL A 1069 14.70 -34.56 15.77
C VAL A 1069 14.44 -33.06 15.77
N ARG A 1070 15.50 -32.24 15.80
CA ARG A 1070 15.39 -30.78 15.91
C ARG A 1070 14.82 -30.09 14.66
N GLN A 1071 14.64 -30.81 13.55
CA GLN A 1071 13.88 -30.33 12.40
C GLN A 1071 12.35 -30.37 12.62
N ARG A 1072 11.86 -31.16 13.58
CA ARG A 1072 10.45 -31.14 14.01
C ARG A 1072 10.31 -30.31 15.27
N ASP A 1073 9.36 -29.37 15.25
CA ASP A 1073 9.12 -28.50 16.40
C ASP A 1073 7.97 -29.03 17.25
N ASN A 1074 8.28 -29.40 18.49
CA ASN A 1074 7.33 -29.92 19.47
C ASN A 1074 6.16 -28.97 19.78
N GLN A 1075 6.27 -27.68 19.46
CA GLN A 1075 5.19 -26.70 19.65
C GLN A 1075 4.20 -26.68 18.46
N PHE A 1076 4.62 -27.21 17.31
CA PHE A 1076 3.80 -27.33 16.10
C PHE A 1076 3.30 -28.77 15.87
N GLU A 1077 4.03 -29.80 16.32
CA GLU A 1077 3.70 -31.23 16.13
C GLU A 1077 2.26 -31.55 16.56
N GLY A 1078 1.37 -31.75 15.57
CA GLY A 1078 -0.04 -32.10 15.78
C GLY A 1078 -1.00 -30.93 15.99
N ARG A 1079 -0.54 -29.68 15.99
CA ARG A 1079 -1.40 -28.47 16.05
C ARG A 1079 -2.02 -28.17 14.69
N THR A 1080 -3.19 -27.54 14.69
CA THR A 1080 -3.86 -27.08 13.46
C THR A 1080 -3.87 -25.55 13.36
N ILE A 1081 -3.25 -25.01 12.30
CA ILE A 1081 -3.18 -23.57 12.04
C ILE A 1081 -4.09 -23.22 10.86
N LEU A 1082 -5.01 -22.29 11.05
CA LEU A 1082 -5.85 -21.75 9.98
C LEU A 1082 -5.15 -20.57 9.30
N LEU A 1083 -4.72 -20.75 8.06
CA LEU A 1083 -4.24 -19.66 7.19
C LEU A 1083 -5.39 -19.14 6.32
N ALA A 1084 -5.75 -17.87 6.52
CA ALA A 1084 -6.67 -17.12 5.68
C ALA A 1084 -5.88 -16.11 4.84
N GLU A 1085 -5.71 -16.41 3.55
CA GLU A 1085 -4.91 -15.67 2.56
C GLU A 1085 -5.51 -15.95 1.18
N ASP A 1086 -5.70 -14.95 0.33
CA ASP A 1086 -6.33 -15.16 -1.00
C ASP A 1086 -5.32 -15.57 -2.09
N ASP A 1087 -4.08 -15.09 -2.01
CA ASP A 1087 -3.01 -15.44 -2.95
C ASP A 1087 -2.47 -16.85 -2.73
N VAL A 1088 -2.80 -17.73 -3.67
CA VAL A 1088 -2.33 -19.13 -3.73
C VAL A 1088 -0.81 -19.30 -3.67
N ARG A 1089 -0.02 -18.28 -4.05
CA ARG A 1089 1.45 -18.28 -3.98
C ARG A 1089 1.95 -18.05 -2.56
N ASN A 1090 1.30 -17.17 -1.80
CA ASN A 1090 1.58 -16.98 -0.38
C ASN A 1090 1.11 -18.19 0.43
N ILE A 1091 -0.07 -18.75 0.12
CA ILE A 1091 -0.53 -20.03 0.70
C ILE A 1091 0.52 -21.12 0.51
N PHE A 1092 1.00 -21.31 -0.72
CA PHE A 1092 2.01 -22.33 -1.05
C PHE A 1092 3.35 -22.09 -0.33
N ALA A 1093 3.84 -20.83 -0.31
CA ALA A 1093 5.09 -20.48 0.36
C ALA A 1093 5.01 -20.67 1.89
N LEU A 1094 3.87 -20.30 2.51
CA LEU A 1094 3.67 -20.45 3.95
C LEU A 1094 3.42 -21.91 4.38
N SER A 1095 2.79 -22.74 3.53
CA SER A 1095 2.69 -24.18 3.81
C SER A 1095 4.08 -24.83 3.87
N HIS A 1096 4.98 -24.48 2.94
CA HIS A 1096 6.37 -24.96 2.93
C HIS A 1096 7.23 -24.41 4.07
N VAL A 1097 6.77 -23.37 4.79
CA VAL A 1097 7.39 -22.90 6.04
C VAL A 1097 6.85 -23.67 7.26
N ILE A 1098 5.55 -23.91 7.33
CA ILE A 1098 4.84 -24.35 8.54
C ILE A 1098 4.68 -25.87 8.62
N GLU A 1099 4.32 -26.53 7.52
CA GLU A 1099 4.07 -27.98 7.48
C GLU A 1099 5.32 -28.81 7.88
N PRO A 1100 6.56 -28.47 7.47
CA PRO A 1100 7.76 -29.18 7.92
C PRO A 1100 8.02 -29.12 9.43
N LEU A 1101 7.48 -28.12 10.14
CA LEU A 1101 7.61 -28.00 11.59
C LEU A 1101 6.73 -29.02 12.34
N GLY A 1102 5.71 -29.58 11.69
CA GLY A 1102 4.81 -30.60 12.23
C GLY A 1102 3.36 -30.17 12.44
N ALA A 1103 3.01 -28.92 12.10
CA ALA A 1103 1.63 -28.42 12.15
C ALA A 1103 0.85 -28.75 10.87
N THR A 1104 -0.46 -28.94 11.01
CA THR A 1104 -1.40 -29.11 9.88
C THR A 1104 -1.98 -27.76 9.49
N LEU A 1105 -1.91 -27.41 8.19
CA LEU A 1105 -2.56 -26.19 7.70
C LEU A 1105 -4.03 -26.44 7.32
N ALA A 1106 -4.93 -25.63 7.86
CA ALA A 1106 -6.25 -25.40 7.29
C ALA A 1106 -6.17 -24.13 6.43
N ILE A 1107 -6.72 -24.15 5.23
CA ILE A 1107 -6.62 -23.04 4.25
C ILE A 1107 -8.00 -22.45 4.00
N ALA A 1108 -8.09 -21.13 4.03
CA ALA A 1108 -9.24 -20.33 3.61
C ALA A 1108 -8.77 -19.20 2.68
N ARG A 1109 -9.57 -18.86 1.67
CA ARG A 1109 -9.21 -17.85 0.64
C ARG A 1109 -9.80 -16.47 0.86
N ASN A 1110 -10.53 -16.28 1.96
CA ASN A 1110 -11.15 -15.03 2.36
C ASN A 1110 -11.63 -15.14 3.82
N GLY A 1111 -11.98 -14.00 4.43
CA GLY A 1111 -12.49 -13.94 5.80
C GLY A 1111 -13.81 -14.69 6.05
N ARG A 1112 -14.54 -15.07 4.98
CA ARG A 1112 -15.77 -15.87 5.08
C ARG A 1112 -15.48 -17.36 5.16
N GLU A 1113 -14.66 -17.89 4.25
CA GLU A 1113 -14.16 -19.27 4.31
C GLU A 1113 -13.47 -19.55 5.65
N ALA A 1114 -12.76 -18.57 6.22
CA ALA A 1114 -12.14 -18.68 7.54
C ALA A 1114 -13.17 -18.92 8.66
N LEU A 1115 -14.31 -18.21 8.61
CA LEU A 1115 -15.44 -18.43 9.54
C LEU A 1115 -16.11 -19.79 9.28
N ASP A 1116 -16.36 -20.12 8.01
CA ASP A 1116 -16.98 -21.40 7.63
C ASP A 1116 -16.11 -22.60 8.08
N VAL A 1117 -14.77 -22.50 8.04
CA VAL A 1117 -13.86 -23.54 8.55
C VAL A 1117 -13.96 -23.71 10.08
N LEU A 1118 -14.10 -22.61 10.83
CA LEU A 1118 -14.29 -22.65 12.28
C LEU A 1118 -15.69 -23.18 12.65
N ASP A 1119 -16.74 -22.81 11.91
CA ASP A 1119 -18.11 -23.28 12.13
C ASP A 1119 -18.32 -24.75 11.77
N ASN A 1120 -17.53 -25.30 10.83
CA ASN A 1120 -17.52 -26.73 10.52
C ASN A 1120 -16.86 -27.61 11.61
N GLY A 1121 -16.45 -27.04 12.75
CA GLY A 1121 -16.02 -27.80 13.93
C GLY A 1121 -14.65 -28.47 13.79
N ARG A 1122 -13.76 -27.93 12.94
CA ARG A 1122 -12.33 -28.26 13.07
C ARG A 1122 -11.79 -27.62 14.35
N ASP A 1123 -11.04 -28.39 15.14
CA ASP A 1123 -10.23 -27.79 16.20
C ASP A 1123 -9.07 -27.02 15.54
N VAL A 1124 -8.88 -25.77 15.96
CA VAL A 1124 -7.88 -24.84 15.43
C VAL A 1124 -7.18 -24.21 16.62
N ASP A 1125 -5.86 -24.21 16.59
CA ASP A 1125 -5.00 -23.73 17.67
C ASP A 1125 -4.53 -22.29 17.46
N LEU A 1126 -4.45 -21.83 16.21
CA LEU A 1126 -4.01 -20.48 15.84
C LEU A 1126 -4.54 -20.09 14.46
N VAL A 1127 -4.82 -18.80 14.26
CA VAL A 1127 -5.24 -18.22 12.99
C VAL A 1127 -4.19 -17.22 12.48
N LEU A 1128 -3.74 -17.40 11.24
CA LEU A 1128 -3.01 -16.41 10.45
C LEU A 1128 -4.01 -15.76 9.49
N MET A 1129 -4.30 -14.47 9.67
CA MET A 1129 -5.38 -13.78 8.96
C MET A 1129 -4.84 -12.59 8.16
N ASP A 1130 -4.90 -12.65 6.82
CA ASP A 1130 -4.64 -11.47 6.00
C ASP A 1130 -5.75 -10.43 6.17
N ILE A 1131 -5.34 -9.17 6.30
CA ILE A 1131 -6.25 -8.03 6.39
C ILE A 1131 -6.90 -7.74 5.04
N MET A 1132 -6.20 -7.92 3.91
CA MET A 1132 -6.61 -7.41 2.59
C MET A 1132 -7.18 -8.50 1.66
N MET A 1133 -8.26 -9.16 2.09
CA MET A 1133 -8.92 -10.24 1.31
C MET A 1133 -10.25 -9.82 0.64
N PRO A 1134 -10.62 -10.43 -0.51
CA PRO A 1134 -11.92 -10.24 -1.16
C PRO A 1134 -13.08 -10.89 -0.38
N GLU A 1135 -14.32 -10.54 -0.74
CA GLU A 1135 -15.60 -10.89 -0.06
C GLU A 1135 -15.76 -10.43 1.40
N MET A 1136 -14.77 -10.70 2.25
CA MET A 1136 -14.71 -10.27 3.64
C MET A 1136 -13.25 -10.03 4.03
N ASP A 1137 -12.93 -8.79 4.37
CA ASP A 1137 -11.62 -8.38 4.88
C ASP A 1137 -11.30 -8.99 6.25
N GLY A 1138 -10.01 -9.07 6.58
CA GLY A 1138 -9.54 -9.68 7.82
C GLY A 1138 -10.02 -8.94 9.07
N LEU A 1139 -10.08 -7.59 9.06
CA LEU A 1139 -10.59 -6.82 10.20
C LEU A 1139 -12.03 -7.20 10.55
N THR A 1140 -12.89 -7.35 9.54
CA THR A 1140 -14.28 -7.80 9.68
C THR A 1140 -14.37 -9.26 10.10
N ALA A 1141 -13.48 -10.14 9.61
CA ALA A 1141 -13.44 -11.54 10.02
C ALA A 1141 -13.03 -11.68 11.50
N ILE A 1142 -11.94 -11.03 11.93
CA ILE A 1142 -11.45 -11.00 13.31
C ILE A 1142 -12.54 -10.46 14.25
N GLY A 1143 -13.14 -9.33 13.90
CA GLY A 1143 -14.25 -8.72 14.64
C GLY A 1143 -15.54 -9.55 14.66
N ARG A 1144 -15.66 -10.62 13.86
CA ARG A 1144 -16.71 -11.64 13.96
C ARG A 1144 -16.28 -12.82 14.83
N ILE A 1145 -15.07 -13.36 14.65
CA ILE A 1145 -14.51 -14.44 15.47
C ILE A 1145 -14.56 -14.03 16.95
N ARG A 1146 -14.17 -12.78 17.28
CA ARG A 1146 -14.19 -12.22 18.64
C ARG A 1146 -15.58 -11.95 19.23
N ARG A 1147 -16.64 -11.99 18.43
CA ARG A 1147 -18.03 -11.91 18.93
C ARG A 1147 -18.60 -13.28 19.26
N ASP A 1148 -17.93 -14.36 18.87
CA ASP A 1148 -18.32 -15.71 19.24
C ASP A 1148 -17.59 -16.17 20.51
N ALA A 1149 -18.37 -16.53 21.53
CA ALA A 1149 -17.83 -17.00 22.81
C ALA A 1149 -17.01 -18.29 22.68
N ARG A 1150 -17.20 -19.09 21.61
CA ARG A 1150 -16.38 -20.29 21.32
C ARG A 1150 -14.93 -19.94 20.98
N PHE A 1151 -14.68 -18.78 20.39
CA PHE A 1151 -13.38 -18.39 19.83
C PHE A 1151 -12.77 -17.15 20.50
N ALA A 1152 -13.32 -16.73 21.65
CA ALA A 1152 -12.84 -15.59 22.43
C ALA A 1152 -11.36 -15.69 22.86
N HIS A 1153 -10.83 -16.92 22.99
CA HIS A 1153 -9.44 -17.21 23.36
C HIS A 1153 -8.64 -17.93 22.26
N LEU A 1154 -9.12 -17.92 21.01
CA LEU A 1154 -8.39 -18.48 19.86
C LEU A 1154 -7.31 -17.48 19.39
N PRO A 1155 -6.01 -17.80 19.40
CA PRO A 1155 -4.99 -16.86 18.95
C PRO A 1155 -5.13 -16.44 17.48
N ILE A 1156 -5.02 -15.15 17.20
CA ILE A 1156 -5.09 -14.56 15.86
C ILE A 1156 -3.91 -13.62 15.63
N ILE A 1157 -3.08 -13.92 14.63
CA ILE A 1157 -2.01 -13.05 14.14
C ILE A 1157 -2.47 -12.42 12.81
N ALA A 1158 -2.53 -11.10 12.77
CA ALA A 1158 -2.91 -10.35 11.57
C ALA A 1158 -1.73 -10.18 10.60
N LEU A 1159 -1.88 -10.58 9.33
CA LEU A 1159 -0.93 -10.30 8.26
C LEU A 1159 -1.37 -9.01 7.54
N THR A 1160 -0.53 -7.97 7.55
CA THR A 1160 -0.89 -6.64 7.00
C THR A 1160 0.09 -6.15 5.94
N ALA A 1161 -0.43 -5.62 4.84
CA ALA A 1161 0.39 -5.01 3.78
C ALA A 1161 1.00 -3.64 4.16
N LYS A 1162 0.72 -3.11 5.36
CA LYS A 1162 1.21 -1.80 5.83
C LYS A 1162 1.92 -1.91 7.18
N ALA A 1163 3.07 -1.24 7.30
CA ALA A 1163 3.90 -1.18 8.51
C ALA A 1163 3.69 0.11 9.34
N MET A 1164 2.53 0.76 9.21
CA MET A 1164 2.21 2.01 9.93
C MET A 1164 1.62 1.70 11.32
N ALA A 1165 1.93 2.55 12.32
CA ALA A 1165 1.45 2.38 13.69
C ALA A 1165 -0.08 2.41 13.80
N GLU A 1166 -0.75 3.19 12.96
CA GLU A 1166 -2.22 3.29 12.90
C GLU A 1166 -2.87 1.98 12.43
N ASP A 1167 -2.36 1.35 11.37
CA ASP A 1167 -2.89 0.06 10.90
C ASP A 1167 -2.59 -1.09 11.90
N ARG A 1168 -1.49 -1.01 12.67
CA ARG A 1168 -1.25 -1.90 13.83
C ARG A 1168 -2.35 -1.73 14.88
N MET A 1169 -2.65 -0.49 15.30
CA MET A 1169 -3.71 -0.23 16.28
C MET A 1169 -5.05 -0.82 15.80
N ARG A 1170 -5.44 -0.55 14.54
CA ARG A 1170 -6.70 -1.05 13.96
C ARG A 1170 -6.81 -2.59 13.96
N CYS A 1171 -5.71 -3.32 13.80
CA CYS A 1171 -5.70 -4.79 13.92
C CYS A 1171 -5.96 -5.25 15.36
N LEU A 1172 -5.31 -4.62 16.33
CA LEU A 1172 -5.46 -4.93 17.76
C LEU A 1172 -6.85 -4.50 18.29
N GLU A 1173 -7.39 -3.36 17.83
CA GLU A 1173 -8.75 -2.89 18.13
C GLU A 1173 -9.84 -3.79 17.54
N ALA A 1174 -9.62 -4.39 16.36
CA ALA A 1174 -10.49 -5.43 15.82
C ALA A 1174 -10.41 -6.74 16.65
N GLY A 1175 -9.36 -6.89 17.46
CA GLY A 1175 -9.15 -8.00 18.38
C GLY A 1175 -8.11 -9.03 17.92
N ALA A 1176 -7.18 -8.70 17.02
CA ALA A 1176 -5.99 -9.52 16.80
C ALA A 1176 -5.13 -9.54 18.07
N ASP A 1177 -4.46 -10.66 18.35
CA ASP A 1177 -3.54 -10.77 19.49
C ASP A 1177 -2.14 -10.26 19.14
N ASP A 1178 -1.74 -10.40 17.87
CA ASP A 1178 -0.47 -9.87 17.34
C ASP A 1178 -0.56 -9.60 15.82
N TYR A 1179 0.53 -9.10 15.22
CA TYR A 1179 0.58 -8.69 13.83
C TYR A 1179 1.95 -8.88 13.15
N ILE A 1180 1.94 -9.15 11.85
CA ILE A 1180 3.12 -9.20 10.97
C ILE A 1180 2.86 -8.35 9.72
N SER A 1181 3.82 -7.49 9.41
CA SER A 1181 3.87 -6.77 8.13
C SER A 1181 4.30 -7.70 6.99
N LYS A 1182 3.66 -7.61 5.83
CA LYS A 1182 4.16 -8.14 4.55
C LYS A 1182 5.21 -7.14 3.97
N PRO A 1183 6.39 -7.57 3.47
CA PRO A 1183 6.83 -8.96 3.26
C PRO A 1183 7.10 -9.70 4.58
N ILE A 1184 6.79 -10.99 4.59
CA ILE A 1184 6.77 -11.83 5.80
C ILE A 1184 8.19 -12.31 6.12
N ASP A 1185 8.70 -11.87 7.26
CA ASP A 1185 9.86 -12.46 7.93
C ASP A 1185 9.47 -13.84 8.48
N VAL A 1186 10.14 -14.88 7.97
CA VAL A 1186 9.89 -16.29 8.29
C VAL A 1186 10.27 -16.62 9.74
N ASP A 1187 11.42 -16.13 10.21
CA ASP A 1187 11.91 -16.41 11.57
C ASP A 1187 11.04 -15.70 12.61
N LYS A 1188 10.58 -14.48 12.29
CA LYS A 1188 9.59 -13.75 13.10
C LYS A 1188 8.22 -14.46 13.12
N LEU A 1189 7.72 -14.94 11.96
CA LEU A 1189 6.45 -15.66 11.89
C LEU A 1189 6.47 -16.92 12.75
N ILE A 1190 7.50 -17.75 12.62
CA ILE A 1190 7.65 -18.97 13.42
C ILE A 1190 7.73 -18.62 14.90
N SER A 1191 8.47 -17.56 15.27
CA SER A 1191 8.62 -17.13 16.66
C SER A 1191 7.31 -16.65 17.29
N LEU A 1192 6.46 -15.90 16.57
CA LEU A 1192 5.14 -15.52 17.08
C LEU A 1192 4.19 -16.73 17.17
N CYS A 1193 4.21 -17.63 16.19
CA CYS A 1193 3.40 -18.84 16.23
C CYS A 1193 3.74 -19.70 17.47
N ARG A 1194 5.02 -19.87 17.82
CA ARG A 1194 5.46 -20.53 19.07
C ARG A 1194 4.86 -19.89 20.31
N VAL A 1195 4.98 -18.56 20.44
CA VAL A 1195 4.50 -17.81 21.62
C VAL A 1195 3.00 -17.98 21.85
N TRP A 1196 2.22 -18.09 20.78
CA TRP A 1196 0.76 -18.19 20.85
C TRP A 1196 0.22 -19.62 20.91
N LEU A 1197 0.80 -20.58 20.18
CA LEU A 1197 0.43 -22.01 20.24
C LEU A 1197 0.67 -22.63 21.64
N ARG A 1198 1.57 -22.04 22.43
CA ARG A 1198 1.99 -22.53 23.76
C ARG A 1198 1.13 -22.02 24.92
N GLN A 1199 0.04 -21.29 24.65
CA GLN A 1199 -0.90 -20.79 25.66
C GLN A 1199 -2.13 -21.69 25.87
N ARG A 1200 -2.21 -22.80 25.10
CA ARG A 1200 -3.13 -23.94 25.28
C ARG A 1200 -2.35 -25.18 25.68
#